data_AF-R5J2Z1-F1
#
_entry.id   AF-R5J2Z1-F1
#
_cell.length_a   1.000
_cell.length_b   1.000
_cell.length_c   1.000
_cell.angle_alpha   90.00
_cell.angle_beta   90.00
_cell.angle_gamma   90.00
#
_symmetry.space_group_name_H-M   'P 1'
#
loop_
_entity.id
_entity.type
_entity.pdbx_description
1 polymer ?
#
loop_
_entity_poly.entity_id
_entity_poly.type
_entity_poly.pdbx_seq_one_letter_code
_entity_poly.pdbx_strand_id
1 'polypeptide(L)'
;MKRLILCFIYLIFLSVSLRAEKNEGIAYRDSILILAESMPSDTVRLAYLQSMAYCHQYFPYNRYFATALYEEAKRQKNIFYENEGAYYLAGYYDKKHDPDSLTYWVNQLKELVSGVGTYDYYLERKAAIGRALASKRMIEKAVHVTKEVLEEAIAHNSNNGKIAAYNSLGCAYSVSSRPEEALKVLMKAYHEFKPGTKPFLKVDILSRITQVYGNGGDDKSKMPYLCEMDKTLQEVMSNEPESQNNWTDLAIDCEVKYVLHYLNRRKFEQALLHIERAQELLASHVDPVFWLNVQLVRLQYFSRTKEYDKSIAFVDEVTPIVLKDYVFIFGTLINYKAITQFDKGDIDAAIETRRYLVRTQDSLNNAFSADQLNQVKEIYHIDELLLEKQKIKNTNYLRVSVILLILLVLAFLFYVYTRHLSKKIVLAECAAAEAAAHSEEDNMAKERLKMEISHDVRTPLNAVVGFAELLAESDDLDQESKLGYGKIIQENAEQLLDYVNNILELSRLESGKIQYEQTEVEAIALCREIVGFINGQVEDENAKVVLQTAVESQTICTDRKWLMSLLRGLLVSGEGEDLVMFYIERDEVDSMLVFRVVGTLFAQENVKDKKILIRNEINIHFIRYFGGTYTVNVETDDGPTVVFTCPLVDF
;
A
#
# COMPACT_ATOMS: atom_id res chain seq x y z
N MET A 1 41.81 -61.79 -8.36
CA MET A 1 41.27 -61.89 -6.99
C MET A 1 42.23 -61.39 -5.89
N LYS A 2 43.49 -61.87 -5.79
CA LYS A 2 44.43 -61.41 -4.73
C LYS A 2 44.74 -59.90 -4.71
N ARG A 3 44.84 -59.23 -5.87
CA ARG A 3 45.00 -57.75 -5.96
C ARG A 3 43.76 -56.95 -5.57
N LEU A 4 42.56 -57.46 -5.88
CA LEU A 4 41.28 -56.85 -5.45
C LEU A 4 41.10 -56.96 -3.94
N ILE A 5 41.49 -58.10 -3.35
CA ILE A 5 41.44 -58.30 -1.89
C ILE A 5 42.45 -57.37 -1.18
N LEU A 6 43.66 -57.17 -1.73
CA LEU A 6 44.62 -56.21 -1.16
C LEU A 6 44.11 -54.75 -1.24
N CYS A 7 43.53 -54.33 -2.37
CA CYS A 7 42.93 -53.00 -2.50
C CYS A 7 41.74 -52.80 -1.53
N PHE A 8 40.92 -53.84 -1.34
CA PHE A 8 39.79 -53.80 -0.42
C PHE A 8 40.24 -53.75 1.04
N ILE A 9 41.28 -54.50 1.40
CA ILE A 9 41.91 -54.45 2.74
C ILE A 9 42.55 -53.07 2.96
N TYR A 10 43.21 -52.48 1.97
CA TYR A 10 43.81 -51.14 2.09
C TYR A 10 42.75 -50.03 2.21
N LEU A 11 41.63 -50.12 1.48
CA LEU A 11 40.48 -49.23 1.60
C LEU A 11 39.75 -49.38 2.96
N ILE A 12 39.70 -50.60 3.50
CA ILE A 12 39.19 -50.85 4.85
C ILE A 12 40.16 -50.27 5.89
N PHE A 13 41.47 -50.43 5.73
CA PHE A 13 42.46 -49.84 6.64
C PHE A 13 42.48 -48.30 6.58
N LEU A 14 42.34 -47.68 5.40
CA LEU A 14 42.21 -46.22 5.27
C LEU A 14 40.89 -45.69 5.86
N SER A 15 39.78 -46.39 5.62
CA SER A 15 38.47 -45.98 6.17
C SER A 15 38.39 -46.22 7.68
N VAL A 16 39.09 -47.23 8.20
CA VAL A 16 39.24 -47.47 9.64
C VAL A 16 40.21 -46.47 10.27
N SER A 17 41.31 -46.07 9.61
CA SER A 17 42.23 -45.05 10.16
C SER A 17 41.60 -43.66 10.14
N LEU A 18 40.94 -43.25 9.06
CA LEU A 18 40.20 -41.97 8.99
C LEU A 18 39.06 -41.90 9.99
N ARG A 19 38.41 -43.04 10.30
CA ARG A 19 37.33 -43.12 11.28
C ARG A 19 37.86 -43.22 12.71
N ALA A 20 39.01 -43.86 12.94
CA ALA A 20 39.71 -43.88 14.21
C ALA A 20 40.26 -42.49 14.57
N GLU A 21 40.89 -41.80 13.62
CA GLU A 21 41.46 -40.46 13.79
C GLU A 21 40.36 -39.40 14.00
N LYS A 22 39.21 -39.53 13.33
CA LYS A 22 38.03 -38.69 13.58
C LYS A 22 37.41 -38.95 14.97
N ASN A 23 37.46 -40.19 15.47
CA ASN A 23 37.00 -40.53 16.82
C ASN A 23 38.01 -40.08 17.90
N GLU A 24 39.31 -40.18 17.65
CA GLU A 24 40.37 -39.69 18.54
C GLU A 24 40.38 -38.16 18.63
N GLY A 25 40.20 -37.44 17.51
CA GLY A 25 40.09 -35.98 17.53
C GLY A 25 38.86 -35.48 18.28
N ILE A 26 37.73 -36.19 18.20
CA ILE A 26 36.54 -35.90 19.00
C ILE A 26 36.82 -36.15 20.50
N ALA A 27 37.41 -37.30 20.84
CA ALA A 27 37.74 -37.63 22.22
C ALA A 27 38.77 -36.66 22.85
N TYR A 28 39.78 -36.23 22.09
CA TYR A 28 40.77 -35.25 22.53
C TYR A 28 40.15 -33.88 22.77
N ARG A 29 39.34 -33.38 21.82
CA ARG A 29 38.57 -32.14 21.98
C ARG A 29 37.69 -32.20 23.23
N ASP A 30 36.92 -33.27 23.38
CA ASP A 30 35.96 -33.40 24.47
C ASP A 30 36.67 -33.49 25.82
N SER A 31 37.81 -34.17 25.91
CA SER A 31 38.61 -34.23 27.13
C SER A 31 39.09 -32.85 27.58
N ILE A 32 39.55 -32.01 26.64
CA ILE A 32 39.99 -30.64 26.93
C ILE A 32 38.82 -29.77 27.41
N LEU A 33 37.66 -29.88 26.75
CA LEU A 33 36.48 -29.09 27.10
C LEU A 33 35.87 -29.52 28.45
N ILE A 34 35.79 -30.82 28.73
CA ILE A 34 35.36 -31.36 30.03
C ILE A 34 36.27 -30.84 31.14
N LEU A 35 37.60 -30.81 30.90
CA LEU A 35 38.53 -30.25 31.87
C LEU A 35 38.25 -28.77 32.11
N ALA A 36 38.04 -27.96 31.05
CA ALA A 36 37.68 -26.55 31.19
C ALA A 36 36.38 -26.36 32.00
N GLU A 37 35.36 -27.17 31.75
CA GLU A 37 34.08 -27.12 32.46
C GLU A 37 34.22 -27.46 33.95
N SER A 38 35.17 -28.33 34.30
CA SER A 38 35.47 -28.68 35.70
C SER A 38 36.19 -27.57 36.48
N MET A 39 36.85 -26.62 35.78
CA MET A 39 37.51 -25.47 36.43
C MET A 39 36.47 -24.44 36.94
N PRO A 40 36.80 -23.58 37.91
CA PRO A 40 35.92 -22.46 38.29
C PRO A 40 35.63 -21.51 37.12
N SER A 41 34.44 -20.91 37.07
CA SER A 41 34.06 -19.92 36.04
C SER A 41 34.66 -18.54 36.37
N ASP A 42 35.97 -18.44 36.25
CA ASP A 42 36.75 -17.23 36.47
C ASP A 42 37.87 -17.08 35.41
N THR A 43 38.81 -16.17 35.67
CA THR A 43 39.95 -15.90 34.79
C THR A 43 40.88 -17.10 34.57
N VAL A 44 40.90 -18.08 35.47
CA VAL A 44 41.72 -19.30 35.31
C VAL A 44 41.18 -20.14 34.15
N ARG A 45 39.86 -20.35 34.10
CA ARG A 45 39.23 -21.06 32.98
C ARG A 45 39.40 -20.29 31.66
N LEU A 46 39.30 -18.95 31.69
CA LEU A 46 39.55 -18.14 30.49
C LEU A 46 40.99 -18.27 29.98
N ALA A 47 41.98 -18.20 30.87
CA ALA A 47 43.38 -18.38 30.50
C ALA A 47 43.66 -19.79 29.94
N TYR A 48 43.04 -20.83 30.52
CA TYR A 48 43.13 -22.19 30.00
C TYR A 48 42.53 -22.30 28.59
N LEU A 49 41.30 -21.81 28.39
CA LEU A 49 40.64 -21.83 27.08
C LEU A 49 41.40 -20.99 26.04
N GLN A 50 41.99 -19.88 26.44
CA GLN A 50 42.86 -19.04 25.60
C GLN A 50 44.09 -19.83 25.13
N SER A 51 44.78 -20.51 26.04
CA SER A 51 45.92 -21.37 25.70
C SER A 51 45.50 -22.48 24.73
N MET A 52 44.37 -23.14 24.98
CA MET A 52 43.86 -24.19 24.08
C MET A 52 43.52 -23.63 22.69
N ALA A 53 42.88 -22.47 22.60
CA ALA A 53 42.57 -21.82 21.33
C ALA A 53 43.85 -21.37 20.59
N TYR A 54 44.84 -20.85 21.32
CA TYR A 54 46.12 -20.42 20.78
C TYR A 54 46.93 -21.58 20.19
N CYS A 55 47.05 -22.69 20.92
CA CYS A 55 47.85 -23.85 20.48
C CYS A 55 47.19 -24.63 19.33
N HIS A 56 45.87 -24.49 19.12
CA HIS A 56 45.12 -25.28 18.16
C HIS A 56 44.40 -24.43 17.11
N GLN A 57 45.11 -23.57 16.39
CA GLN A 57 44.54 -22.72 15.32
C GLN A 57 44.36 -23.48 13.98
N TYR A 58 44.43 -24.80 13.99
CA TYR A 58 44.29 -25.71 12.85
C TYR A 58 43.05 -26.60 12.95
N PHE A 59 42.66 -27.21 11.82
CA PHE A 59 41.50 -28.10 11.76
C PHE A 59 41.81 -29.45 12.45
N PRO A 60 40.86 -30.08 13.18
CA PRO A 60 39.46 -29.70 13.38
C PRO A 60 39.18 -28.87 14.64
N TYR A 61 40.20 -28.57 15.45
CA TYR A 61 40.04 -28.07 16.82
C TYR A 61 39.73 -26.58 16.92
N ASN A 62 40.29 -25.78 16.02
CA ASN A 62 40.28 -24.32 16.06
C ASN A 62 38.91 -23.69 16.35
N ARG A 63 37.86 -24.13 15.65
CA ARG A 63 36.51 -23.61 15.87
C ARG A 63 36.03 -23.90 17.30
N TYR A 64 36.25 -25.10 17.80
CA TYR A 64 35.68 -25.53 19.10
C TYR A 64 36.29 -24.78 20.27
N PHE A 65 37.62 -24.70 20.34
CA PHE A 65 38.27 -24.01 21.44
C PHE A 65 38.09 -22.49 21.36
N ALA A 66 38.11 -21.91 20.15
CA ALA A 66 37.81 -20.49 19.98
C ALA A 66 36.36 -20.14 20.36
N THR A 67 35.38 -21.00 20.01
CA THR A 67 33.98 -20.83 20.46
C THR A 67 33.87 -20.95 21.97
N ALA A 68 34.51 -21.96 22.58
CA ALA A 68 34.47 -22.14 24.03
C ALA A 68 35.05 -20.91 24.77
N LEU A 69 36.18 -20.38 24.29
CA LEU A 69 36.78 -19.15 24.80
C LEU A 69 35.83 -17.95 24.67
N TYR A 70 35.29 -17.72 23.47
CA TYR A 70 34.39 -16.59 23.20
C TYR A 70 33.15 -16.61 24.09
N GLU A 71 32.47 -17.76 24.17
CA GLU A 71 31.24 -17.91 24.96
C GLU A 71 31.51 -17.79 26.47
N GLU A 72 32.60 -18.37 26.98
CA GLU A 72 32.96 -18.22 28.38
C GLU A 72 33.33 -16.77 28.72
N ALA A 73 34.09 -16.10 27.86
CA ALA A 73 34.45 -14.70 28.04
C ALA A 73 33.23 -13.79 28.07
N LYS A 74 32.27 -14.03 27.17
CA LYS A 74 31.00 -13.31 27.10
C LYS A 74 30.14 -13.53 28.35
N ARG A 75 30.06 -14.78 28.85
CA ARG A 75 29.39 -15.09 30.14
C ARG A 75 30.01 -14.33 31.30
N GLN A 76 31.33 -14.27 31.35
CA GLN A 76 32.08 -13.54 32.38
C GLN A 76 32.18 -12.02 32.13
N LYS A 77 31.67 -11.52 31.00
CA LYS A 77 31.78 -10.13 30.55
C LYS A 77 33.24 -9.63 30.49
N ASN A 78 34.15 -10.51 30.08
CA ASN A 78 35.57 -10.20 29.96
C ASN A 78 35.93 -9.85 28.50
N ILE A 79 35.99 -8.55 28.22
CA ILE A 79 36.18 -8.00 26.87
C ILE A 79 37.49 -8.47 26.21
N PHE A 80 38.58 -8.62 26.99
CA PHE A 80 39.88 -9.03 26.45
C PHE A 80 39.81 -10.43 25.83
N TYR A 81 39.34 -11.42 26.60
CA TYR A 81 39.20 -12.79 26.12
C TYR A 81 38.07 -12.95 25.10
N GLU A 82 37.02 -12.12 25.19
CA GLU A 82 35.93 -12.09 24.20
C GLU A 82 36.49 -11.67 22.83
N ASN A 83 37.32 -10.64 22.79
CA ASN A 83 38.00 -10.20 21.57
C ASN A 83 38.93 -11.27 21.01
N GLU A 84 39.68 -11.99 21.85
CA GLU A 84 40.55 -13.06 21.36
C GLU A 84 39.78 -14.26 20.82
N GLY A 85 38.70 -14.68 21.49
CA GLY A 85 37.80 -15.71 20.98
C GLY A 85 37.24 -15.33 19.61
N ALA A 86 36.74 -14.10 19.46
CA ALA A 86 36.27 -13.57 18.18
C ALA A 86 37.38 -13.52 17.12
N TYR A 87 38.61 -13.16 17.51
CA TYR A 87 39.76 -13.10 16.60
C TYR A 87 40.18 -14.48 16.08
N TYR A 88 40.16 -15.51 16.92
CA TYR A 88 40.45 -16.88 16.49
C TYR A 88 39.31 -17.46 15.63
N LEU A 89 38.04 -17.13 15.93
CA LEU A 89 36.91 -17.51 15.09
C LEU A 89 36.96 -16.85 13.72
N ALA A 90 37.27 -15.55 13.65
CA ALA A 90 37.54 -14.88 12.38
C ALA A 90 38.67 -15.57 11.60
N GLY A 91 39.74 -16.01 12.29
CA GLY A 91 40.82 -16.78 11.67
C GLY A 91 40.40 -18.13 11.09
N TYR A 92 39.47 -18.82 11.74
CA TYR A 92 38.88 -20.05 11.21
C TYR A 92 38.13 -19.79 9.89
N TYR A 93 37.32 -18.74 9.82
CA TYR A 93 36.54 -18.40 8.62
C TYR A 93 37.39 -17.81 7.49
N ASP A 94 38.50 -17.12 7.82
CA ASP A 94 39.53 -16.73 6.84
C ASP A 94 40.11 -17.96 6.14
N LYS A 95 40.52 -19.00 6.89
CA LYS A 95 41.00 -20.28 6.34
C LYS A 95 39.94 -21.02 5.50
N LYS A 96 38.65 -20.84 5.80
CA LYS A 96 37.54 -21.40 4.99
C LYS A 96 37.22 -20.59 3.74
N HIS A 97 37.84 -19.42 3.55
CA HIS A 97 37.51 -18.48 2.48
C HIS A 97 36.01 -18.12 2.44
N ASP A 98 35.41 -17.96 3.62
CA ASP A 98 34.00 -17.57 3.82
C ASP A 98 33.92 -16.08 4.20
N PRO A 99 33.68 -15.18 3.23
CA PRO A 99 33.68 -13.74 3.48
C PRO A 99 32.52 -13.29 4.37
N ASP A 100 31.39 -13.98 4.38
CA ASP A 100 30.20 -13.53 5.10
C ASP A 100 30.34 -13.83 6.60
N SER A 101 30.72 -15.06 6.95
CA SER A 101 31.03 -15.41 8.34
C SER A 101 32.22 -14.62 8.87
N LEU A 102 33.25 -14.38 8.03
CA LEU A 102 34.37 -13.53 8.41
C LEU A 102 33.92 -12.08 8.69
N THR A 103 33.03 -11.54 7.87
CA THR A 103 32.48 -10.19 8.06
C THR A 103 31.70 -10.08 9.37
N TYR A 104 30.93 -11.12 9.74
CA TYR A 104 30.25 -11.18 11.03
C TYR A 104 31.24 -11.03 12.21
N TRP A 105 32.30 -11.85 12.23
CA TRP A 105 33.29 -11.79 13.32
C TRP A 105 34.11 -10.50 13.32
N VAL A 106 34.38 -9.93 12.14
CA VAL A 106 35.01 -8.61 12.02
C VAL A 106 34.13 -7.51 12.62
N ASN A 107 32.81 -7.59 12.46
CA ASN A 107 31.90 -6.65 13.11
C ASN A 107 31.88 -6.81 14.63
N GLN A 108 31.90 -8.05 15.13
CA GLN A 108 32.06 -8.30 16.58
C GLN A 108 33.37 -7.73 17.12
N LEU A 109 34.50 -7.96 16.43
CA LEU A 109 35.78 -7.38 16.80
C LEU A 109 35.74 -5.84 16.83
N LYS A 110 35.04 -5.21 15.88
CA LYS A 110 34.88 -3.75 15.81
C LYS A 110 34.23 -3.18 17.08
N GLU A 111 33.20 -3.85 17.59
CA GLU A 111 32.48 -3.43 18.79
C GLU A 111 33.36 -3.52 20.04
N LEU A 112 34.32 -4.44 20.06
CA LEU A 112 35.21 -4.70 21.21
C LEU A 112 36.48 -3.83 21.23
N VAL A 113 36.82 -3.15 20.13
CA VAL A 113 38.08 -2.37 19.99
C VAL A 113 38.28 -1.37 21.13
N SER A 114 37.22 -0.66 21.54
CA SER A 114 37.29 0.38 22.58
C SER A 114 37.68 -0.19 23.95
N GLY A 115 37.28 -1.44 24.26
CA GLY A 115 37.59 -2.08 25.53
C GLY A 115 38.94 -2.79 25.56
N VAL A 116 39.47 -3.21 24.40
CA VAL A 116 40.81 -3.84 24.31
C VAL A 116 41.93 -2.80 24.15
N GLY A 117 41.62 -1.65 23.54
CA GLY A 117 42.58 -0.55 23.38
C GLY A 117 43.53 -0.69 22.20
N THR A 118 43.31 -1.64 21.29
CA THR A 118 44.08 -1.77 20.04
C THR A 118 43.20 -2.17 18.87
N TYR A 119 43.51 -1.62 17.69
CA TYR A 119 42.84 -1.93 16.43
C TYR A 119 43.44 -3.14 15.71
N ASP A 120 44.54 -3.71 16.19
CA ASP A 120 45.29 -4.75 15.48
C ASP A 120 44.44 -6.00 15.19
N TYR A 121 43.71 -6.54 16.17
CA TYR A 121 42.87 -7.73 15.97
C TYR A 121 41.78 -7.50 14.93
N TYR A 122 41.09 -6.36 15.04
CA TYR A 122 40.02 -5.95 14.13
C TYR A 122 40.54 -5.75 12.71
N LEU A 123 41.57 -4.92 12.53
CA LEU A 123 42.05 -4.55 11.20
C LEU A 123 42.82 -5.66 10.50
N GLU A 124 43.50 -6.53 11.25
CA GLU A 124 44.12 -7.73 10.68
C GLU A 124 43.06 -8.66 10.06
N ARG A 125 41.94 -8.88 10.76
CA ARG A 125 40.83 -9.72 10.25
C ARG A 125 39.99 -9.01 9.20
N LYS A 126 39.81 -7.69 9.29
CA LYS A 126 39.14 -6.91 8.25
C LYS A 126 39.92 -6.97 6.93
N ALA A 127 41.25 -6.93 6.97
CA ALA A 127 42.09 -7.10 5.78
C ALA A 127 41.90 -8.48 5.14
N ALA A 128 41.67 -9.53 5.94
CA ALA A 128 41.43 -10.89 5.45
C ALA A 128 40.17 -11.02 4.57
N ILE A 129 39.18 -10.13 4.73
CA ILE A 129 38.00 -10.06 3.83
C ILE A 129 38.46 -9.84 2.38
N GLY A 130 39.48 -9.00 2.18
CA GLY A 130 40.10 -8.79 0.87
C GLY A 130 40.65 -10.08 0.26
N ARG A 131 41.34 -10.90 1.05
CA ARG A 131 41.85 -12.22 0.58
C ARG A 131 40.71 -13.18 0.24
N ALA A 132 39.68 -13.24 1.08
CA ALA A 132 38.51 -14.09 0.84
C ALA A 132 37.82 -13.70 -0.48
N LEU A 133 37.59 -12.40 -0.71
CA LEU A 133 37.02 -11.86 -1.96
C LEU A 133 37.91 -12.14 -3.19
N ALA A 134 39.23 -12.01 -3.05
CA ALA A 134 40.17 -12.30 -4.12
C ALA A 134 40.12 -13.78 -4.54
N SER A 135 39.99 -14.70 -3.57
CA SER A 135 39.85 -16.14 -3.84
C SER A 135 38.59 -16.47 -4.64
N LYS A 136 37.51 -15.70 -4.44
CA LYS A 136 36.25 -15.77 -5.20
C LYS A 136 36.29 -14.99 -6.53
N ARG A 137 37.48 -14.57 -6.99
CA ARG A 137 37.70 -13.79 -8.23
C ARG A 137 37.05 -12.40 -8.27
N MET A 138 36.63 -11.85 -7.14
CA MET A 138 36.08 -10.49 -7.03
C MET A 138 37.19 -9.45 -6.85
N ILE A 139 38.11 -9.36 -7.82
CA ILE A 139 39.42 -8.69 -7.65
C ILE A 139 39.29 -7.21 -7.32
N GLU A 140 38.55 -6.42 -8.10
CA GLU A 140 38.48 -4.97 -7.87
C GLU A 140 37.76 -4.63 -6.57
N LYS A 141 36.76 -5.43 -6.16
CA LYS A 141 36.12 -5.31 -4.85
C LYS A 141 37.11 -5.63 -3.73
N ALA A 142 37.90 -6.69 -3.88
CA ALA A 142 38.95 -7.05 -2.92
C ALA A 142 39.99 -5.92 -2.77
N VAL A 143 40.46 -5.35 -3.87
CA VAL A 143 41.41 -4.23 -3.87
C VAL A 143 40.81 -3.00 -3.21
N HIS A 144 39.58 -2.63 -3.54
CA HIS A 144 38.88 -1.49 -2.95
C HIS A 144 38.76 -1.62 -1.43
N VAL A 145 38.14 -2.72 -0.96
CA VAL A 145 37.94 -2.99 0.47
C VAL A 145 39.28 -2.99 1.20
N THR A 146 40.30 -3.63 0.64
CA THR A 146 41.61 -3.71 1.32
C THR A 146 42.32 -2.35 1.39
N LYS A 147 42.15 -1.47 0.39
CA LYS A 147 42.68 -0.09 0.45
C LYS A 147 42.02 0.71 1.56
N GLU A 148 40.71 0.60 1.74
CA GLU A 148 40.01 1.24 2.87
C GLU A 148 40.55 0.74 4.21
N VAL A 149 40.79 -0.57 4.35
CA VAL A 149 41.40 -1.13 5.57
C VAL A 149 42.81 -0.60 5.79
N LEU A 150 43.60 -0.44 4.72
CA LEU A 150 44.96 0.12 4.82
C LEU A 150 44.94 1.56 5.31
N GLU A 151 44.03 2.40 4.77
CA GLU A 151 43.86 3.79 5.20
C GLU A 151 43.46 3.87 6.67
N GLU A 152 42.51 3.04 7.10
CA GLU A 152 42.08 2.94 8.49
C GLU A 152 43.21 2.46 9.41
N ALA A 153 44.01 1.48 8.98
CA ALA A 153 45.15 0.99 9.75
C ALA A 153 46.25 2.03 9.92
N ILE A 154 46.47 2.88 8.91
CA ILE A 154 47.37 4.02 9.01
C ILE A 154 46.80 5.05 10.02
N ALA A 155 45.52 5.39 9.91
CA ALA A 155 44.87 6.36 10.79
C ALA A 155 44.91 5.94 12.27
N HIS A 156 44.77 4.64 12.55
CA HIS A 156 44.79 4.09 13.91
C HIS A 156 46.16 3.58 14.36
N ASN A 157 47.24 3.82 13.60
CA ASN A 157 48.60 3.36 13.89
C ASN A 157 48.71 1.83 14.12
N SER A 158 47.83 1.04 13.50
CA SER A 158 47.83 -0.43 13.61
C SER A 158 48.90 -1.04 12.71
N ASN A 159 50.02 -1.48 13.29
CA ASN A 159 51.10 -2.09 12.49
C ASN A 159 50.64 -3.42 11.87
N ASN A 160 50.04 -4.32 12.66
CA ASN A 160 49.60 -5.62 12.16
C ASN A 160 48.48 -5.48 11.11
N GLY A 161 47.56 -4.52 11.30
CA GLY A 161 46.53 -4.18 10.31
C GLY A 161 47.12 -3.70 8.98
N LYS A 162 48.13 -2.82 9.01
CA LYS A 162 48.83 -2.36 7.79
C LYS A 162 49.50 -3.52 7.04
N ILE A 163 50.23 -4.38 7.75
CA ILE A 163 50.92 -5.53 7.14
C ILE A 163 49.90 -6.50 6.54
N ALA A 164 48.82 -6.80 7.26
CA ALA A 164 47.74 -7.67 6.76
C ALA A 164 47.04 -7.08 5.54
N ALA A 165 46.83 -5.76 5.48
CA ALA A 165 46.25 -5.09 4.33
C ALA A 165 47.18 -5.14 3.11
N TYR A 166 48.48 -4.88 3.28
CA TYR A 166 49.44 -5.05 2.18
C TYR A 166 49.52 -6.49 1.68
N ASN A 167 49.49 -7.46 2.57
CA ASN A 167 49.45 -8.87 2.21
C ASN A 167 48.20 -9.20 1.35
N SER A 168 47.05 -8.69 1.78
CA SER A 168 45.78 -8.93 1.10
C SER A 168 45.70 -8.26 -0.28
N LEU A 169 46.28 -7.05 -0.42
CA LEU A 169 46.50 -6.41 -1.73
C LEU A 169 47.45 -7.23 -2.60
N GLY A 170 48.56 -7.70 -2.02
CA GLY A 170 49.53 -8.55 -2.71
C GLY A 170 48.86 -9.80 -3.30
N CYS A 171 48.03 -10.47 -2.50
CA CYS A 171 47.23 -11.62 -2.94
C CYS A 171 46.27 -11.25 -4.09
N ALA A 172 45.51 -10.16 -3.96
CA ALA A 172 44.58 -9.73 -5.01
C ALA A 172 45.28 -9.40 -6.34
N TYR A 173 46.45 -8.74 -6.28
CA TYR A 173 47.26 -8.44 -7.45
C TYR A 173 47.91 -9.70 -8.06
N SER A 174 48.40 -10.63 -7.24
CA SER A 174 48.91 -11.91 -7.74
C SER A 174 47.84 -12.73 -8.46
N VAL A 175 46.63 -12.82 -7.90
CA VAL A 175 45.50 -13.57 -8.49
C VAL A 175 45.02 -12.96 -9.81
N SER A 176 45.25 -11.66 -10.03
CA SER A 176 44.91 -10.92 -11.26
C SER A 176 46.08 -10.76 -12.22
N SER A 177 47.16 -11.53 -12.04
CA SER A 177 48.35 -11.52 -12.90
C SER A 177 49.03 -10.15 -12.98
N ARG A 178 49.06 -9.40 -11.87
CA ARG A 178 49.76 -8.10 -11.71
C ARG A 178 50.98 -8.25 -10.79
N PRO A 179 52.04 -8.97 -11.20
CA PRO A 179 53.16 -9.33 -10.31
C PRO A 179 53.97 -8.11 -9.83
N GLU A 180 54.11 -7.08 -10.66
CA GLU A 180 54.84 -5.85 -10.27
C GLU A 180 54.11 -5.07 -9.16
N GLU A 181 52.79 -4.93 -9.28
CA GLU A 181 51.96 -4.30 -8.24
C GLU A 181 51.97 -5.12 -6.96
N ALA A 182 51.85 -6.45 -7.07
CA ALA A 182 51.93 -7.37 -5.95
C ALA A 182 53.28 -7.24 -5.22
N LEU A 183 54.39 -7.31 -5.95
CA LEU A 183 55.72 -7.15 -5.37
C LEU A 183 55.87 -5.79 -4.69
N LYS A 184 55.42 -4.71 -5.33
CA LYS A 184 55.51 -3.35 -4.78
C LYS A 184 54.81 -3.24 -3.43
N VAL A 185 53.59 -3.78 -3.27
CA VAL A 185 52.87 -3.71 -1.99
C VAL A 185 53.46 -4.66 -0.94
N LEU A 186 53.91 -5.85 -1.33
CA LEU A 186 54.54 -6.80 -0.41
C LEU A 186 55.89 -6.29 0.11
N MET A 187 56.69 -5.66 -0.76
CA MET A 187 57.93 -5.00 -0.34
C MET A 187 57.66 -3.85 0.62
N LYS A 188 56.58 -3.08 0.46
CA LYS A 188 56.19 -2.08 1.46
C LYS A 188 55.90 -2.71 2.82
N ALA A 189 55.19 -3.85 2.84
CA ALA A 189 54.94 -4.58 4.07
C ALA A 189 56.25 -5.03 4.75
N TYR A 190 57.16 -5.62 3.98
CA TYR A 190 58.46 -6.08 4.47
C TYR A 190 59.27 -4.95 5.13
N HIS A 191 59.33 -3.76 4.52
CA HIS A 191 60.03 -2.61 5.10
C HIS A 191 59.34 -2.00 6.34
N GLU A 192 58.07 -2.35 6.58
CA GLU A 192 57.28 -1.90 7.74
C GLU A 192 57.29 -2.88 8.92
N PHE A 193 58.06 -3.97 8.82
CA PHE A 193 58.26 -4.89 9.93
C PHE A 193 58.92 -4.20 11.13
N LYS A 194 58.39 -4.50 12.31
CA LYS A 194 58.84 -4.00 13.61
C LYS A 194 58.94 -5.14 14.61
N PRO A 195 59.58 -4.95 15.79
CA PRO A 195 59.63 -5.98 16.82
C PRO A 195 58.24 -6.50 17.24
N GLY A 196 57.22 -5.64 17.27
CA GLY A 196 55.84 -6.03 17.60
C GLY A 196 55.00 -6.60 16.44
N THR A 197 55.56 -6.71 15.22
CA THR A 197 54.84 -7.34 14.10
C THR A 197 54.75 -8.84 14.34
N LYS A 198 53.53 -9.41 14.25
CA LYS A 198 53.29 -10.84 14.50
C LYS A 198 54.16 -11.72 13.57
N PRO A 199 54.81 -12.78 14.09
CA PRO A 199 55.64 -13.67 13.27
C PRO A 199 54.89 -14.28 12.08
N PHE A 200 53.61 -14.60 12.25
CA PHE A 200 52.80 -15.19 11.19
C PHE A 200 52.69 -14.27 9.97
N LEU A 201 52.46 -12.97 10.20
CA LEU A 201 52.41 -11.96 9.14
C LEU A 201 53.77 -11.79 8.46
N LYS A 202 54.88 -11.90 9.20
CA LYS A 202 56.23 -11.83 8.62
C LYS A 202 56.46 -12.99 7.67
N VAL A 203 56.22 -14.22 8.14
CA VAL A 203 56.40 -15.45 7.35
C VAL A 203 55.50 -15.44 6.11
N ASP A 204 54.23 -15.04 6.23
CA ASP A 204 53.32 -14.99 5.07
C ASP A 204 53.78 -13.95 4.03
N ILE A 205 54.18 -12.75 4.44
CA ILE A 205 54.75 -11.75 3.51
C ILE A 205 56.03 -12.27 2.83
N LEU A 206 56.95 -12.87 3.58
CA LEU A 206 58.18 -13.44 3.04
C LEU A 206 57.88 -14.58 2.05
N SER A 207 56.90 -15.42 2.36
CA SER A 207 56.38 -16.47 1.47
C SER A 207 55.87 -15.89 0.15
N ARG A 208 55.05 -14.83 0.21
CA ARG A 208 54.50 -14.17 -0.98
C ARG A 208 55.57 -13.51 -1.84
N ILE A 209 56.52 -12.79 -1.24
CA ILE A 209 57.64 -12.18 -1.97
C ILE A 209 58.45 -13.26 -2.68
N THR A 210 58.75 -14.34 -1.97
CA THR A 210 59.47 -15.50 -2.51
C THR A 210 58.72 -16.14 -3.69
N GLN A 211 57.39 -16.23 -3.59
CA GLN A 211 56.54 -16.75 -4.66
C GLN A 211 56.54 -15.83 -5.89
N VAL A 212 56.45 -14.50 -5.72
CA VAL A 212 56.46 -13.55 -6.83
C VAL A 212 57.78 -13.60 -7.59
N TYR A 213 58.92 -13.57 -6.88
CA TYR A 213 60.23 -13.71 -7.54
C TYR A 213 60.42 -15.09 -8.19
N GLY A 214 59.94 -16.15 -7.54
CA GLY A 214 59.99 -17.51 -8.07
C GLY A 214 59.22 -17.66 -9.38
N ASN A 215 58.01 -17.10 -9.46
CA ASN A 215 57.19 -17.11 -10.67
C ASN A 215 57.82 -16.30 -11.81
N GLY A 216 58.54 -15.21 -11.48
CA GLY A 216 59.30 -14.41 -12.45
C GLY A 216 60.64 -15.03 -12.88
N GLY A 217 61.06 -16.15 -12.29
CA GLY A 217 62.35 -16.79 -12.57
C GLY A 217 63.57 -16.06 -11.97
N ASP A 218 63.37 -15.05 -11.12
CA ASP A 218 64.45 -14.33 -10.45
C ASP A 218 64.88 -15.03 -9.16
N ASP A 219 65.58 -16.15 -9.36
CA ASP A 219 66.08 -16.99 -8.27
C ASP A 219 67.10 -16.29 -7.36
N LYS A 220 67.77 -15.23 -7.83
CA LYS A 220 68.77 -14.51 -7.02
C LYS A 220 68.08 -13.62 -6.00
N SER A 221 67.10 -12.83 -6.44
CA SER A 221 66.34 -11.95 -5.56
C SER A 221 65.43 -12.72 -4.60
N LYS A 222 65.02 -13.94 -4.98
CA LYS A 222 64.20 -14.83 -4.15
C LYS A 222 64.89 -15.28 -2.85
N MET A 223 66.16 -15.65 -2.92
CA MET A 223 66.82 -16.42 -1.84
C MET A 223 66.92 -15.73 -0.48
N PRO A 224 67.23 -14.42 -0.37
CA PRO A 224 67.30 -13.75 0.93
C PRO A 224 66.00 -13.90 1.72
N TYR A 225 64.85 -13.70 1.06
CA TYR A 225 63.53 -13.78 1.69
C TYR A 225 63.15 -15.21 2.06
N LEU A 226 63.52 -16.21 1.25
CA LEU A 226 63.31 -17.62 1.60
C LEU A 226 64.12 -18.04 2.83
N CYS A 227 65.40 -17.64 2.90
CA CYS A 227 66.24 -17.93 4.06
C CYS A 227 65.73 -17.22 5.34
N GLU A 228 65.26 -15.99 5.22
CA GLU A 228 64.65 -15.28 6.35
C GLU A 228 63.34 -15.92 6.81
N MET A 229 62.53 -16.40 5.86
CA MET A 229 61.30 -17.14 6.14
C MET A 229 61.61 -18.42 6.93
N ASP A 230 62.57 -19.22 6.47
CA ASP A 230 63.01 -20.46 7.10
C ASP A 230 63.54 -20.20 8.51
N LYS A 231 64.44 -19.22 8.66
CA LYS A 231 64.98 -18.83 9.96
C LYS A 231 63.88 -18.40 10.93
N THR A 232 62.93 -17.58 10.48
CA THR A 232 61.81 -17.12 11.32
C THR A 232 60.94 -18.30 11.76
N LEU A 233 60.66 -19.25 10.86
CA LEU A 233 59.92 -20.46 11.18
C LEU A 233 60.65 -21.33 12.22
N GLN A 234 61.94 -21.57 12.02
CA GLN A 234 62.76 -22.34 12.96
C GLN A 234 62.81 -21.69 14.35
N GLU A 235 62.95 -20.36 14.42
CA GLU A 235 62.94 -19.61 15.69
C GLU A 235 61.59 -19.74 16.41
N VAL A 236 60.48 -19.57 15.71
CA VAL A 236 59.16 -19.66 16.35
C VAL A 236 58.83 -21.08 16.78
N MET A 237 59.09 -22.07 15.92
CA MET A 237 58.79 -23.48 16.22
C MET A 237 59.67 -24.03 17.35
N SER A 238 60.89 -23.52 17.53
CA SER A 238 61.77 -23.90 18.65
C SER A 238 61.38 -23.22 19.97
N ASN A 239 60.92 -21.96 19.93
CA ASN A 239 60.49 -21.23 21.12
C ASN A 239 59.11 -21.69 21.64
N GLU A 240 58.23 -22.16 20.76
CA GLU A 240 56.86 -22.56 21.11
C GLU A 240 56.52 -23.99 20.63
N PRO A 241 57.07 -25.04 21.28
CA PRO A 241 56.86 -26.42 20.86
C PRO A 241 55.38 -26.83 20.88
N GLU A 242 54.58 -26.29 21.80
CA GLU A 242 53.15 -26.61 21.94
C GLU A 242 52.28 -26.04 20.80
N SER A 243 52.76 -25.01 20.07
CA SER A 243 52.03 -24.36 18.99
C SER A 243 52.55 -24.74 17.60
N GLN A 244 53.51 -25.68 17.49
CA GLN A 244 54.17 -26.07 16.23
C GLN A 244 53.19 -26.46 15.12
N ASN A 245 52.08 -27.11 15.46
CA ASN A 245 51.07 -27.52 14.49
C ASN A 245 50.38 -26.33 13.78
N ASN A 246 50.40 -25.13 14.37
CA ASN A 246 49.91 -23.91 13.71
C ASN A 246 50.79 -23.49 12.52
N TRP A 247 52.06 -23.92 12.52
CA TRP A 247 53.09 -23.51 11.56
C TRP A 247 53.34 -24.54 10.47
N THR A 248 52.80 -25.75 10.60
CA THR A 248 53.05 -26.87 9.68
C THR A 248 52.79 -26.51 8.22
N ASP A 249 51.68 -25.82 7.92
CA ASP A 249 51.36 -25.38 6.57
C ASP A 249 52.45 -24.45 5.97
N LEU A 250 52.93 -23.48 6.76
CA LEU A 250 53.98 -22.54 6.35
C LEU A 250 55.37 -23.22 6.27
N ALA A 251 55.62 -24.22 7.12
CA ALA A 251 56.82 -25.03 7.04
C ALA A 251 56.84 -25.88 5.77
N ILE A 252 55.72 -26.53 5.41
CA ILE A 252 55.58 -27.25 4.14
C ILE A 252 55.79 -26.31 2.95
N ASP A 253 55.20 -25.12 3.00
CA ASP A 253 55.38 -24.09 1.98
C ASP A 253 56.84 -23.65 1.82
N CYS A 254 57.58 -23.55 2.92
CA CYS A 254 59.03 -23.31 2.93
C CYS A 254 59.79 -24.42 2.21
N GLU A 255 59.55 -25.67 2.61
CA GLU A 255 60.19 -26.84 2.03
C GLU A 255 59.90 -26.94 0.53
N VAL A 256 58.64 -26.78 0.12
CA VAL A 256 58.22 -26.75 -1.30
C VAL A 256 58.97 -25.68 -2.10
N LYS A 257 59.20 -24.49 -1.54
CA LYS A 257 59.97 -23.42 -2.20
C LYS A 257 61.44 -23.79 -2.36
N TYR A 258 62.05 -24.47 -1.40
CA TYR A 258 63.39 -25.03 -1.53
C TYR A 258 63.44 -26.13 -2.59
N VAL A 259 62.47 -27.05 -2.62
CA VAL A 259 62.37 -28.09 -3.66
C VAL A 259 62.38 -27.46 -5.05
N LEU A 260 61.50 -26.48 -5.30
CA LEU A 260 61.43 -25.79 -6.60
C LEU A 260 62.73 -25.07 -6.94
N HIS A 261 63.38 -24.43 -5.96
CA HIS A 261 64.69 -23.80 -6.14
C HIS A 261 65.76 -24.79 -6.60
N TYR A 262 65.88 -25.93 -5.93
CA TYR A 262 66.89 -26.93 -6.25
C TYR A 262 66.58 -27.68 -7.55
N LEU A 263 65.30 -27.98 -7.83
CA LEU A 263 64.87 -28.57 -9.11
C LEU A 263 65.24 -27.69 -10.30
N ASN A 264 65.01 -26.37 -10.21
CA ASN A 264 65.36 -25.42 -11.28
C ASN A 264 66.88 -25.37 -11.56
N ARG A 265 67.69 -25.69 -10.56
CA ARG A 265 69.16 -25.74 -10.65
C ARG A 265 69.71 -27.14 -10.90
N ARG A 266 68.85 -28.13 -11.15
CA ARG A 266 69.21 -29.55 -11.35
C ARG A 266 69.99 -30.15 -10.18
N LYS A 267 69.73 -29.65 -8.96
CA LYS A 267 70.31 -30.11 -7.70
C LYS A 267 69.38 -31.14 -7.05
N PHE A 268 69.33 -32.34 -7.62
CA PHE A 268 68.30 -33.33 -7.29
C PHE A 268 68.43 -33.91 -5.88
N GLU A 269 69.65 -34.13 -5.38
CA GLU A 269 69.85 -34.64 -4.01
C GLU A 269 69.30 -33.67 -2.96
N GLN A 270 69.56 -32.38 -3.12
CA GLN A 270 69.01 -31.36 -2.22
C GLN A 270 67.48 -31.26 -2.38
N ALA A 271 66.98 -31.32 -3.61
CA ALA A 271 65.53 -31.31 -3.84
C ALA A 271 64.84 -32.50 -3.16
N LEU A 272 65.44 -33.70 -3.20
CA LEU A 272 64.90 -34.89 -2.54
C LEU A 272 64.87 -34.72 -1.02
N LEU A 273 65.93 -34.20 -0.41
CA LEU A 273 65.97 -33.94 1.04
C LEU A 273 64.82 -33.04 1.51
N HIS A 274 64.55 -31.96 0.76
CA HIS A 274 63.45 -31.05 1.07
C HIS A 274 62.06 -31.67 0.79
N ILE A 275 61.95 -32.59 -0.19
CA ILE A 275 60.74 -33.39 -0.40
C ILE A 275 60.48 -34.29 0.82
N GLU A 276 61.51 -34.99 1.30
CA GLU A 276 61.40 -35.89 2.46
C GLU A 276 60.97 -35.12 3.71
N ARG A 277 61.57 -33.95 3.98
CA ARG A 277 61.14 -33.06 5.07
C ARG A 277 59.69 -32.59 4.93
N ALA A 278 59.28 -32.19 3.73
CA ALA A 278 57.89 -31.80 3.49
C ALA A 278 56.91 -32.96 3.72
N GLN A 279 57.33 -34.20 3.45
CA GLN A 279 56.53 -35.40 3.70
C GLN A 279 56.43 -35.72 5.19
N GLU A 280 57.51 -35.57 5.96
CA GLU A 280 57.52 -35.76 7.42
C GLU A 280 56.56 -34.80 8.14
N LEU A 281 56.33 -33.63 7.57
CA LEU A 281 55.39 -32.63 8.08
C LEU A 281 53.91 -32.94 7.75
N LEU A 282 53.62 -33.89 6.85
CA LEU A 282 52.24 -34.21 6.49
C LEU A 282 51.53 -34.93 7.65
N ALA A 283 50.44 -34.34 8.12
CA ALA A 283 49.57 -34.85 9.17
C ALA A 283 48.10 -34.52 8.85
N SER A 284 47.15 -35.07 9.61
CA SER A 284 45.70 -34.89 9.35
C SER A 284 45.19 -33.46 9.51
N HIS A 285 45.93 -32.58 10.22
CA HIS A 285 45.58 -31.17 10.37
C HIS A 285 46.07 -30.27 9.23
N VAL A 286 46.99 -30.75 8.40
CA VAL A 286 47.59 -29.98 7.29
C VAL A 286 46.50 -29.60 6.31
N ASP A 287 46.49 -28.35 5.88
CA ASP A 287 45.48 -27.90 4.93
C ASP A 287 45.67 -28.64 3.58
N PRO A 288 44.56 -29.14 2.99
CA PRO A 288 44.49 -29.72 1.66
C PRO A 288 45.43 -29.16 0.59
N VAL A 289 45.54 -27.84 0.53
CA VAL A 289 46.31 -27.14 -0.50
C VAL A 289 47.81 -27.42 -0.33
N PHE A 290 48.31 -27.48 0.90
CA PHE A 290 49.72 -27.79 1.17
C PHE A 290 50.00 -29.28 0.96
N TRP A 291 49.10 -30.17 1.39
CA TRP A 291 49.22 -31.61 1.07
C TRP A 291 49.37 -31.82 -0.44
N LEU A 292 48.54 -31.14 -1.23
CA LEU A 292 48.60 -31.22 -2.68
C LEU A 292 49.92 -30.66 -3.23
N ASN A 293 50.38 -29.51 -2.74
CA ASN A 293 51.62 -28.90 -3.19
C ASN A 293 52.81 -29.87 -3.04
N VAL A 294 52.86 -30.64 -1.95
CA VAL A 294 53.84 -31.71 -1.75
C VAL A 294 53.73 -32.78 -2.84
N GLN A 295 52.52 -33.23 -3.17
CA GLN A 295 52.33 -34.23 -4.23
C GLN A 295 52.74 -33.69 -5.61
N LEU A 296 52.45 -32.42 -5.91
CA LEU A 296 52.82 -31.79 -7.17
C LEU A 296 54.34 -31.65 -7.33
N VAL A 297 55.07 -31.25 -6.28
CA VAL A 297 56.54 -31.16 -6.39
C VAL A 297 57.21 -32.53 -6.48
N ARG A 298 56.63 -33.58 -5.88
CA ARG A 298 57.08 -34.97 -6.09
C ARG A 298 56.92 -35.41 -7.54
N LEU A 299 55.79 -35.09 -8.17
CA LEU A 299 55.58 -35.36 -9.60
C LEU A 299 56.59 -34.62 -10.47
N GLN A 300 56.83 -33.35 -10.17
CA GLN A 300 57.85 -32.57 -10.86
C GLN A 300 59.25 -33.16 -10.68
N TYR A 301 59.59 -33.63 -9.47
CA TYR A 301 60.85 -34.31 -9.20
C TYR A 301 61.01 -35.54 -10.09
N PHE A 302 60.06 -36.49 -10.06
CA PHE A 302 60.13 -37.71 -10.88
C PHE A 302 60.22 -37.41 -12.38
N SER A 303 59.49 -36.41 -12.86
CA SER A 303 59.58 -35.97 -14.25
C SER A 303 61.00 -35.45 -14.59
N ARG A 304 61.58 -34.61 -13.73
CA ARG A 304 62.92 -34.03 -13.93
C ARG A 304 64.05 -35.05 -13.82
N THR A 305 63.89 -36.07 -12.97
CA THR A 305 64.84 -37.20 -12.83
C THR A 305 64.58 -38.33 -13.84
N LYS A 306 63.52 -38.20 -14.67
CA LYS A 306 63.08 -39.21 -15.65
C LYS A 306 62.66 -40.55 -15.04
N GLU A 307 62.22 -40.54 -13.78
CA GLU A 307 61.67 -41.69 -13.08
C GLU A 307 60.18 -41.87 -13.43
N TYR A 308 59.89 -42.04 -14.72
CA TYR A 308 58.53 -41.99 -15.26
C TYR A 308 57.59 -43.05 -14.65
N ASP A 309 58.09 -44.26 -14.40
CA ASP A 309 57.29 -45.34 -13.79
C ASP A 309 56.86 -45.00 -12.36
N LYS A 310 57.74 -44.37 -11.57
CA LYS A 310 57.40 -43.91 -10.22
C LYS A 310 56.37 -42.79 -10.27
N SER A 311 56.52 -41.85 -11.20
CA SER A 311 55.54 -40.77 -11.41
C SER A 311 54.15 -41.32 -11.76
N ILE A 312 54.06 -42.26 -12.71
CA ILE A 312 52.79 -42.88 -13.11
C ILE A 312 52.14 -43.64 -11.95
N ALA A 313 52.91 -44.48 -11.27
CA ALA A 313 52.42 -45.24 -10.11
C ALA A 313 51.94 -44.32 -8.99
N PHE A 314 52.66 -43.22 -8.76
CA PHE A 314 52.31 -42.24 -7.75
C PHE A 314 51.02 -41.47 -8.09
N VAL A 315 50.79 -41.11 -9.36
CA VAL A 315 49.50 -40.55 -9.78
C VAL A 315 48.36 -41.54 -9.50
N ASP A 316 48.55 -42.82 -9.80
CA ASP A 316 47.51 -43.83 -9.55
C ASP A 316 47.23 -44.02 -8.06
N GLU A 317 48.23 -43.88 -7.20
CA GLU A 317 48.11 -43.92 -5.75
C GLU A 317 47.28 -42.74 -5.20
N VAL A 318 47.55 -41.52 -5.65
CA VAL A 318 46.90 -40.31 -5.11
C VAL A 318 45.55 -39.99 -5.76
N THR A 319 45.27 -40.53 -6.94
CA THR A 319 44.03 -40.26 -7.69
C THR A 319 42.74 -40.52 -6.88
N PRO A 320 42.60 -41.64 -6.13
CA PRO A 320 41.40 -41.87 -5.33
C PRO A 320 41.16 -40.82 -4.24
N ILE A 321 42.23 -40.33 -3.61
CA ILE A 321 42.16 -39.27 -2.59
C ILE A 321 41.73 -37.96 -3.26
N VAL A 322 42.33 -37.62 -4.40
CA VAL A 322 41.99 -36.41 -5.16
C VAL A 322 40.55 -36.47 -5.68
N LEU A 323 40.06 -37.61 -6.15
CA LEU A 323 38.66 -37.78 -6.58
C LEU A 323 37.66 -37.63 -5.44
N LYS A 324 38.03 -38.02 -4.22
CA LYS A 324 37.15 -37.96 -3.06
C LYS A 324 37.11 -36.57 -2.45
N ASP A 325 38.28 -35.98 -2.24
CA ASP A 325 38.45 -34.81 -1.38
C ASP A 325 38.87 -33.55 -2.18
N TYR A 326 39.43 -33.69 -3.41
CA TYR A 326 40.06 -32.60 -4.18
C TYR A 326 39.74 -32.59 -5.69
N VAL A 327 38.46 -32.81 -6.01
CA VAL A 327 37.98 -33.04 -7.40
C VAL A 327 38.48 -31.99 -8.40
N PHE A 328 38.60 -30.72 -8.01
CA PHE A 328 39.01 -29.63 -8.89
C PHE A 328 40.44 -29.78 -9.47
N ILE A 329 41.31 -30.60 -8.86
CA ILE A 329 42.70 -30.81 -9.30
C ILE A 329 42.87 -32.14 -10.05
N PHE A 330 41.86 -33.00 -10.04
CA PHE A 330 41.86 -34.29 -10.73
C PHE A 330 42.36 -34.14 -12.17
N GLY A 331 41.85 -33.14 -12.89
CA GLY A 331 42.24 -32.91 -14.28
C GLY A 331 43.74 -32.60 -14.45
N THR A 332 44.31 -31.80 -13.56
CA THR A 332 45.75 -31.50 -13.55
C THR A 332 46.58 -32.76 -13.33
N LEU A 333 46.20 -33.58 -12.35
CA LEU A 333 46.92 -34.80 -11.98
C LEU A 333 46.92 -35.84 -13.11
N ILE A 334 45.75 -36.10 -13.69
CA ILE A 334 45.61 -37.05 -14.80
C ILE A 334 46.31 -36.53 -16.06
N ASN A 335 46.29 -35.21 -16.30
CA ASN A 335 47.07 -34.62 -17.38
C ASN A 335 48.58 -34.79 -17.16
N TYR A 336 49.08 -34.66 -15.92
CA TYR A 336 50.48 -34.98 -15.58
C TYR A 336 50.83 -36.44 -15.90
N LYS A 337 49.96 -37.41 -15.59
CA LYS A 337 50.16 -38.82 -15.96
C LYS A 337 50.23 -39.00 -17.48
N ALA A 338 49.31 -38.40 -18.23
CA ALA A 338 49.31 -38.48 -19.68
C ALA A 338 50.59 -37.88 -20.30
N ILE A 339 51.05 -36.73 -19.80
CA ILE A 339 52.32 -36.12 -20.22
C ILE A 339 53.50 -37.04 -19.88
N THR A 340 53.52 -37.59 -18.67
CA THR A 340 54.59 -38.51 -18.23
C THR A 340 54.66 -39.77 -19.09
N GLN A 341 53.50 -40.35 -19.45
CA GLN A 341 53.43 -41.51 -20.35
C GLN A 341 53.96 -41.17 -21.75
N PHE A 342 53.59 -39.99 -22.26
CA PHE A 342 54.10 -39.49 -23.54
C PHE A 342 55.63 -39.29 -23.50
N ASP A 343 56.15 -38.65 -22.46
CA ASP A 343 57.60 -38.40 -22.28
C ASP A 343 58.40 -39.70 -22.08
N LYS A 344 57.76 -40.74 -21.54
CA LYS A 344 58.30 -42.11 -21.45
C LYS A 344 58.32 -42.81 -22.82
N GLY A 345 57.53 -42.35 -23.79
CA GLY A 345 57.35 -42.96 -25.11
C GLY A 345 56.13 -43.89 -25.24
N ASP A 346 55.29 -43.98 -24.21
CA ASP A 346 54.06 -44.79 -24.20
C ASP A 346 52.86 -43.95 -24.69
N ILE A 347 52.82 -43.74 -26.01
CA ILE A 347 51.84 -42.86 -26.67
C ILE A 347 50.42 -43.42 -26.53
N ASP A 348 50.24 -44.73 -26.63
CA ASP A 348 48.93 -45.37 -26.55
C ASP A 348 48.32 -45.18 -25.16
N ALA A 349 49.10 -45.42 -24.09
CA ALA A 349 48.63 -45.19 -22.73
C ALA A 349 48.35 -43.70 -22.46
N ALA A 350 49.14 -42.78 -23.04
CA ALA A 350 48.90 -41.34 -22.93
C ALA A 350 47.56 -40.93 -23.58
N ILE A 351 47.24 -41.48 -24.76
CA ILE A 351 45.96 -41.25 -25.45
C ILE A 351 44.80 -41.81 -24.63
N GLU A 352 44.93 -43.02 -24.09
CA GLU A 352 43.91 -43.64 -23.25
C GLU A 352 43.64 -42.80 -21.99
N THR A 353 44.69 -42.36 -21.31
CA THR A 353 44.60 -41.49 -20.13
C THR A 353 43.94 -40.16 -20.45
N ARG A 354 44.23 -39.54 -21.60
CA ARG A 354 43.52 -38.33 -22.05
C ARG A 354 42.04 -38.57 -22.35
N ARG A 355 41.69 -39.70 -22.97
CA ARG A 355 40.27 -40.07 -23.17
C ARG A 355 39.55 -40.28 -21.84
N TYR A 356 40.20 -40.92 -20.88
CA TYR A 356 39.68 -41.07 -19.52
C TYR A 356 39.45 -39.72 -18.84
N LEU A 357 40.42 -38.81 -18.95
CA LEU A 357 40.28 -37.43 -18.46
C LEU A 357 39.05 -36.75 -19.06
N VAL A 358 38.91 -36.71 -20.39
CA VAL A 358 37.78 -36.02 -21.04
C VAL A 358 36.43 -36.59 -20.57
N ARG A 359 36.27 -37.92 -20.56
CA ARG A 359 35.03 -38.57 -20.11
C ARG A 359 34.69 -38.26 -18.65
N THR A 360 35.70 -38.22 -17.79
CA THR A 360 35.51 -38.01 -16.35
C THR A 360 35.31 -36.53 -16.03
N GLN A 361 36.02 -35.63 -16.72
CA GLN A 361 35.94 -34.18 -16.57
C GLN A 361 34.53 -33.66 -16.89
N ASP A 362 33.90 -34.15 -17.96
CA ASP A 362 32.52 -33.76 -18.30
C ASP A 362 31.53 -34.14 -17.20
N SER A 363 31.69 -35.34 -16.62
CA SER A 363 30.87 -35.80 -15.49
C SER A 363 31.12 -34.98 -14.22
N LEU A 364 32.39 -34.68 -13.92
CA LEU A 364 32.78 -33.91 -12.72
C LEU A 364 32.38 -32.43 -12.83
N ASN A 365 32.52 -31.82 -14.01
CA ASN A 365 32.11 -30.43 -14.25
C ASN A 365 30.60 -30.26 -14.07
N ASN A 366 29.78 -31.19 -14.58
CA ASN A 366 28.34 -31.16 -14.39
C ASN A 366 27.93 -31.29 -12.91
N ALA A 367 28.57 -32.21 -12.17
CA ALA A 367 28.33 -32.36 -10.72
C ALA A 367 28.79 -31.13 -9.92
N PHE A 368 29.95 -30.57 -10.26
CA PHE A 368 30.51 -29.41 -9.58
C PHE A 368 29.74 -28.11 -9.88
N SER A 369 29.29 -27.90 -11.12
CA SER A 369 28.43 -26.76 -11.46
C SER A 369 27.09 -26.84 -10.72
N ALA A 370 26.51 -28.02 -10.56
CA ALA A 370 25.29 -28.20 -9.78
C ALA A 370 25.51 -27.91 -8.29
N ASP A 371 26.61 -28.40 -7.69
CA ASP A 371 26.94 -28.16 -6.30
C ASP A 371 27.29 -26.69 -6.02
N GLN A 372 28.10 -26.05 -6.87
CA GLN A 372 28.38 -24.62 -6.78
C GLN A 372 27.12 -23.77 -6.92
N LEU A 373 26.22 -24.13 -7.85
CA LEU A 373 24.94 -23.43 -8.01
C LEU A 373 24.07 -23.56 -6.75
N ASN A 374 24.07 -24.72 -6.11
CA ASN A 374 23.35 -24.94 -4.86
C ASN A 374 23.96 -24.17 -3.69
N GLN A 375 25.29 -24.18 -3.55
CA GLN A 375 25.99 -23.39 -2.53
C GLN A 375 25.76 -21.88 -2.74
N VAL A 376 25.78 -21.39 -3.98
CA VAL A 376 25.46 -19.99 -4.29
C VAL A 376 23.99 -19.67 -3.94
N LYS A 377 23.04 -20.56 -4.24
CA LYS A 377 21.63 -20.36 -3.86
C LYS A 377 21.44 -20.28 -2.35
N GLU A 378 22.16 -21.11 -1.61
CA GLU A 378 22.12 -21.17 -0.14
C GLU A 378 22.79 -19.93 0.50
N ILE A 379 23.99 -19.55 0.04
CA ILE A 379 24.73 -18.36 0.53
C ILE A 379 23.92 -17.07 0.32
N TYR A 380 23.26 -16.92 -0.84
CA TYR A 380 22.51 -15.71 -1.15
C TYR A 380 21.04 -15.76 -0.71
N HIS A 381 20.62 -16.79 0.03
CA HIS A 381 19.22 -17.03 0.42
C HIS A 381 18.24 -16.76 -0.74
N ILE A 382 18.62 -17.17 -1.96
CA ILE A 382 17.88 -16.79 -3.18
C ILE A 382 16.44 -17.29 -3.11
N ASP A 383 16.23 -18.46 -2.49
CA ASP A 383 14.90 -19.02 -2.29
C ASP A 383 14.03 -18.16 -1.38
N GLU A 384 14.58 -17.53 -0.34
CA GLU A 384 13.87 -16.58 0.52
C GLU A 384 13.51 -15.30 -0.23
N LEU A 385 14.46 -14.74 -0.99
CA LEU A 385 14.21 -13.55 -1.82
C LEU A 385 13.16 -13.81 -2.91
N LEU A 386 13.14 -15.01 -3.49
CA LEU A 386 12.12 -15.42 -4.45
C LEU A 386 10.75 -15.58 -3.77
N LEU A 387 10.71 -16.15 -2.56
CA LEU A 387 9.50 -16.23 -1.73
C LEU A 387 8.96 -14.83 -1.37
N GLU A 388 9.81 -13.91 -0.96
CA GLU A 388 9.43 -12.52 -0.68
C GLU A 388 8.90 -11.81 -1.92
N LYS A 389 9.59 -11.95 -3.06
CA LYS A 389 9.13 -11.40 -4.35
C LYS A 389 7.75 -11.96 -4.74
N GLN A 390 7.53 -13.26 -4.53
CA GLN A 390 6.24 -13.91 -4.78
C GLN A 390 5.15 -13.33 -3.86
N LYS A 391 5.45 -13.13 -2.57
CA LYS A 391 4.54 -12.56 -1.57
C LYS A 391 4.16 -11.11 -1.91
N ILE A 392 5.12 -10.29 -2.33
CA ILE A 392 4.88 -8.92 -2.79
C ILE A 392 3.97 -8.92 -4.02
N LYS A 393 4.25 -9.79 -5.00
CA LYS A 393 3.44 -9.90 -6.22
C LYS A 393 1.99 -10.29 -5.91
N ASN A 394 1.77 -11.28 -5.05
CA ASN A 394 0.43 -11.70 -4.61
C ASN A 394 -0.30 -10.59 -3.85
N THR A 395 0.40 -9.88 -2.96
CA THR A 395 -0.17 -8.74 -2.21
C THR A 395 -0.60 -7.62 -3.17
N ASN A 396 0.19 -7.35 -4.21
CA ASN A 396 -0.13 -6.34 -5.21
C ASN A 396 -1.35 -6.74 -6.07
N TYR A 397 -1.46 -8.00 -6.48
CA TYR A 397 -2.67 -8.48 -7.16
C TYR A 397 -3.92 -8.27 -6.31
N LEU A 398 -3.86 -8.63 -5.02
CA LEU A 398 -4.99 -8.44 -4.10
C LEU A 398 -5.38 -6.96 -3.97
N ARG A 399 -4.40 -6.06 -3.83
CA ARG A 399 -4.64 -4.60 -3.77
C ARG A 399 -5.34 -4.08 -5.03
N VAL A 400 -4.89 -4.51 -6.21
CA VAL A 400 -5.51 -4.13 -7.49
C VAL A 400 -6.94 -4.65 -7.58
N SER A 401 -7.19 -5.90 -7.19
CA SER A 401 -8.54 -6.49 -7.18
C SER A 401 -9.50 -5.73 -6.25
N VAL A 402 -9.05 -5.30 -5.07
CA VAL A 402 -9.86 -4.50 -4.14
C VAL A 402 -10.20 -3.13 -4.72
N ILE A 403 -9.23 -2.44 -5.34
CA ILE A 403 -9.48 -1.15 -6.00
C ILE A 403 -10.52 -1.30 -7.12
N LEU A 404 -10.40 -2.36 -7.93
CA LEU A 404 -11.35 -2.65 -9.01
C LEU A 404 -12.76 -2.89 -8.47
N LEU A 405 -12.89 -3.61 -7.35
CA LEU A 405 -14.17 -3.86 -6.70
C LEU A 405 -14.82 -2.57 -6.19
N ILE A 406 -14.03 -1.69 -5.57
CA ILE A 406 -14.51 -0.38 -5.09
C ILE A 406 -15.01 0.47 -6.27
N LEU A 407 -14.27 0.50 -7.38
CA LEU A 407 -14.69 1.22 -8.60
C LEU A 407 -15.99 0.67 -9.18
N LEU A 408 -16.18 -0.66 -9.18
CA LEU A 408 -17.42 -1.30 -9.61
C LEU A 408 -18.61 -0.90 -8.72
N VAL A 409 -18.42 -0.89 -7.40
CA VAL A 409 -19.46 -0.47 -6.45
C VAL A 409 -19.82 1.00 -6.65
N LEU A 410 -18.82 1.86 -6.83
CA LEU A 410 -19.05 3.29 -7.11
C LEU A 410 -19.79 3.51 -8.43
N ALA A 411 -19.43 2.78 -9.49
CA ALA A 411 -20.12 2.85 -10.77
C ALA A 411 -21.58 2.38 -10.65
N PHE A 412 -21.83 1.33 -9.86
CA PHE A 412 -23.19 0.86 -9.58
C PHE A 412 -24.01 1.89 -8.79
N LEU A 413 -23.44 2.49 -7.74
CA LEU A 413 -24.09 3.55 -6.97
C LEU A 413 -24.39 4.78 -7.85
N PHE A 414 -23.46 5.17 -8.71
CA PHE A 414 -23.65 6.26 -9.67
C PHE A 414 -24.77 5.94 -10.66
N TYR A 415 -24.83 4.71 -11.18
CA TYR A 415 -25.92 4.24 -12.04
C TYR A 415 -27.29 4.29 -11.33
N VAL A 416 -27.37 3.85 -10.08
CA VAL A 416 -28.62 3.94 -9.29
C VAL A 416 -29.00 5.39 -9.03
N TYR A 417 -28.03 6.24 -8.67
CA TYR A 417 -28.25 7.67 -8.42
C TYR A 417 -28.79 8.40 -9.65
N THR A 418 -28.15 8.23 -10.81
CA THR A 418 -28.59 8.81 -12.08
C THR A 418 -30.00 8.36 -12.45
N ARG A 419 -30.31 7.06 -12.33
CA ARG A 419 -31.65 6.53 -12.60
C ARG A 419 -32.71 7.10 -11.65
N HIS A 420 -32.37 7.29 -10.38
CA HIS A 420 -33.26 7.91 -9.40
C HIS A 420 -33.51 9.39 -9.70
N LEU A 421 -32.47 10.13 -10.08
CA LEU A 421 -32.55 11.53 -10.46
C LEU A 421 -33.42 11.72 -11.72
N SER A 422 -33.23 10.90 -12.76
CA SER A 422 -34.05 10.94 -13.97
C SER A 422 -35.54 10.74 -13.67
N LYS A 423 -35.90 9.84 -12.74
CA LYS A 423 -37.30 9.66 -12.33
C LYS A 423 -37.89 10.92 -11.67
N LYS A 424 -37.12 11.60 -10.82
CA LYS A 424 -37.58 12.83 -10.17
C LYS A 424 -37.80 13.96 -11.17
N ILE A 425 -36.93 14.07 -12.18
CA ILE A 425 -37.05 15.07 -13.23
C ILE A 425 -38.35 14.86 -14.03
N VAL A 426 -38.63 13.62 -14.45
CA VAL A 426 -39.87 13.31 -15.19
C VAL A 426 -41.13 13.64 -14.38
N LEU A 427 -41.15 13.34 -13.07
CA LEU A 427 -42.29 13.67 -12.22
C LEU A 427 -42.49 15.19 -12.06
N ALA A 428 -41.40 15.95 -11.93
CA ALA A 428 -41.46 17.41 -11.84
C ALA A 428 -41.94 18.03 -13.16
N GLU A 429 -41.52 17.49 -14.30
CA GLU A 429 -41.99 17.92 -15.63
C GLU A 429 -43.49 17.65 -15.81
N CYS A 430 -43.99 16.48 -15.40
CA CYS A 430 -45.44 16.20 -15.45
C CYS A 430 -46.25 17.17 -14.58
N ALA A 431 -45.81 17.42 -13.35
CA ALA A 431 -46.49 18.36 -12.46
C ALA A 431 -46.47 19.81 -13.00
N ALA A 432 -45.37 20.22 -13.63
CA ALA A 432 -45.26 21.52 -14.28
C ALA A 432 -46.19 21.63 -15.51
N ALA A 433 -46.32 20.56 -16.29
CA ALA A 433 -47.22 20.51 -17.44
C ALA A 433 -48.70 20.57 -17.03
N GLU A 434 -49.10 19.87 -15.96
CA GLU A 434 -50.45 19.96 -15.39
C GLU A 434 -50.77 21.36 -14.88
N ALA A 435 -49.83 21.99 -14.15
CA ALA A 435 -50.01 23.37 -13.67
C ALA A 435 -50.13 24.37 -14.83
N ALA A 436 -49.37 24.18 -15.92
CA ALA A 436 -49.46 25.02 -17.11
C ALA A 436 -50.81 24.85 -17.83
N ALA A 437 -51.31 23.61 -17.97
CA ALA A 437 -52.62 23.35 -18.58
C ALA A 437 -53.75 24.01 -17.79
N HIS A 438 -53.71 23.95 -16.45
CA HIS A 438 -54.70 24.59 -15.60
C HIS A 438 -54.67 26.13 -15.73
N SER A 439 -53.48 26.73 -15.85
CA SER A 439 -53.36 28.17 -16.08
C SER A 439 -53.90 28.61 -17.44
N GLU A 440 -53.77 27.78 -18.47
CA GLU A 440 -54.33 28.04 -19.80
C GLU A 440 -55.86 28.04 -19.76
N GLU A 441 -56.46 27.06 -19.09
CA GLU A 441 -57.91 26.97 -18.89
C GLU A 441 -58.47 28.20 -18.16
N ASP A 442 -57.82 28.65 -17.08
CA ASP A 442 -58.21 29.84 -16.33
C ASP A 442 -58.12 31.13 -17.17
N ASN A 443 -57.09 31.25 -18.00
CA ASN A 443 -56.94 32.37 -18.93
C ASN A 443 -58.05 32.39 -19.98
N MET A 444 -58.41 31.23 -20.56
CA MET A 444 -59.50 31.13 -21.52
C MET A 444 -60.86 31.48 -20.90
N ALA A 445 -61.10 31.08 -19.65
CA ALA A 445 -62.31 31.44 -18.90
C ALA A 445 -62.41 32.96 -18.68
N LYS A 446 -61.31 33.61 -18.27
CA LYS A 446 -61.22 35.08 -18.13
C LYS A 446 -61.46 35.83 -19.42
N GLU A 447 -60.98 35.32 -20.55
CA GLU A 447 -61.23 35.93 -21.86
C GLU A 447 -62.70 35.83 -22.27
N ARG A 448 -63.36 34.68 -22.02
CA ARG A 448 -64.80 34.52 -22.27
C ARG A 448 -65.64 35.49 -21.43
N LEU A 449 -65.33 35.62 -20.14
CA LEU A 449 -66.02 36.55 -19.25
C LEU A 449 -65.95 38.00 -19.76
N LYS A 450 -64.78 38.46 -20.20
CA LYS A 450 -64.60 39.82 -20.76
C LYS A 450 -65.46 40.06 -22.01
N MET A 451 -65.60 39.05 -22.86
CA MET A 451 -66.44 39.13 -24.06
C MET A 451 -67.92 39.23 -23.71
N GLU A 452 -68.39 38.44 -22.74
CA GLU A 452 -69.78 38.47 -22.28
C GLU A 452 -70.15 39.81 -21.63
N ILE A 453 -69.30 40.34 -20.73
CA ILE A 453 -69.50 41.66 -20.11
C ILE A 453 -69.69 42.76 -21.16
N SER A 454 -68.86 42.74 -22.20
CA SER A 454 -68.92 43.76 -23.27
C SER A 454 -70.25 43.72 -24.03
N HIS A 455 -70.81 42.52 -24.24
CA HIS A 455 -72.08 42.32 -24.92
C HIS A 455 -73.26 42.87 -24.08
N ASP A 456 -73.24 42.63 -22.78
CA ASP A 456 -74.35 42.97 -21.90
C ASP A 456 -74.39 44.45 -21.52
N VAL A 457 -73.24 45.15 -21.57
CA VAL A 457 -73.18 46.62 -21.50
C VAL A 457 -73.75 47.27 -22.76
N ARG A 458 -73.45 46.70 -23.94
CA ARG A 458 -73.82 47.29 -25.23
C ARG A 458 -75.33 47.28 -25.46
N THR A 459 -76.05 46.26 -24.99
CA THR A 459 -77.48 46.08 -25.24
C THR A 459 -78.36 47.19 -24.63
N PRO A 460 -78.33 47.46 -23.31
CA PRO A 460 -79.09 48.56 -22.71
C PRO A 460 -78.57 49.93 -23.15
N LEU A 461 -77.26 50.08 -23.38
CA LEU A 461 -76.69 51.32 -23.93
C LEU A 461 -77.28 51.65 -25.31
N ASN A 462 -77.38 50.66 -26.18
CA ASN A 462 -78.00 50.81 -27.49
C ASN A 462 -79.50 51.16 -27.38
N ALA A 463 -80.22 50.62 -26.38
CA ALA A 463 -81.60 50.99 -26.11
C ALA A 463 -81.71 52.46 -25.66
N VAL A 464 -80.87 52.90 -24.70
CA VAL A 464 -80.81 54.30 -24.25
C VAL A 464 -80.55 55.25 -25.41
N VAL A 465 -79.53 54.97 -26.23
CA VAL A 465 -79.17 55.81 -27.39
C VAL A 465 -80.28 55.79 -28.44
N GLY A 466 -80.79 54.62 -28.82
CA GLY A 466 -81.80 54.49 -29.86
C GLY A 466 -83.15 55.13 -29.49
N PHE A 467 -83.63 54.96 -28.26
CA PHE A 467 -84.87 55.61 -27.83
C PHE A 467 -84.67 57.13 -27.61
N ALA A 468 -83.47 57.57 -27.22
CA ALA A 468 -83.15 59.00 -27.14
C ALA A 468 -83.11 59.65 -28.54
N GLU A 469 -82.56 58.96 -29.55
CA GLU A 469 -82.60 59.39 -30.95
C GLU A 469 -84.04 59.47 -31.47
N LEU A 470 -84.87 58.46 -31.21
CA LEU A 470 -86.30 58.48 -31.58
C LEU A 470 -87.08 59.63 -30.96
N LEU A 471 -86.78 59.99 -29.70
CA LEU A 471 -87.34 61.19 -29.04
C LEU A 471 -86.86 62.51 -29.65
N ALA A 472 -85.64 62.54 -30.20
CA ALA A 472 -85.03 63.75 -30.76
C ALA A 472 -85.44 64.03 -32.22
N GLU A 473 -85.68 62.98 -33.02
CA GLU A 473 -85.96 63.10 -34.46
C GLU A 473 -87.45 63.21 -34.83
N SER A 474 -88.37 62.94 -33.89
CA SER A 474 -89.80 62.81 -34.20
C SER A 474 -90.62 64.05 -33.75
N ASP A 475 -91.05 64.88 -34.69
CA ASP A 475 -91.83 66.11 -34.42
C ASP A 475 -93.31 65.85 -34.04
N ASP A 476 -93.87 64.67 -34.38
CA ASP A 476 -95.29 64.31 -34.21
C ASP A 476 -95.53 63.12 -33.23
N LEU A 477 -94.70 62.96 -32.18
CA LEU A 477 -94.97 61.96 -31.14
C LEU A 477 -96.06 62.45 -30.16
N ASP A 478 -97.05 61.60 -29.90
CA ASP A 478 -98.05 61.84 -28.86
C ASP A 478 -97.43 61.80 -27.46
N GLN A 479 -98.14 62.38 -26.49
CA GLN A 479 -97.62 62.57 -25.14
C GLN A 479 -97.40 61.23 -24.41
N GLU A 480 -98.19 60.21 -24.74
CA GLU A 480 -98.08 58.86 -24.17
C GLU A 480 -96.81 58.15 -24.67
N SER A 481 -96.49 58.24 -25.97
CA SER A 481 -95.25 57.66 -26.53
C SER A 481 -93.99 58.38 -26.01
N LYS A 482 -94.03 59.70 -25.83
CA LYS A 482 -92.91 60.45 -25.23
C LYS A 482 -92.62 60.02 -23.79
N LEU A 483 -93.67 59.81 -23.00
CA LEU A 483 -93.56 59.27 -21.64
C LEU A 483 -93.07 57.82 -21.65
N GLY A 484 -93.57 56.99 -22.57
CA GLY A 484 -93.13 55.61 -22.74
C GLY A 484 -91.65 55.49 -23.09
N TYR A 485 -91.16 56.25 -24.07
CA TYR A 485 -89.75 56.26 -24.47
C TYR A 485 -88.85 56.84 -23.37
N GLY A 486 -89.28 57.94 -22.73
CA GLY A 486 -88.55 58.50 -21.58
C GLY A 486 -88.41 57.48 -20.44
N LYS A 487 -89.46 56.70 -20.17
CA LYS A 487 -89.43 55.61 -19.19
C LYS A 487 -88.46 54.51 -19.59
N ILE A 488 -88.46 54.06 -20.86
CA ILE A 488 -87.53 53.04 -21.36
C ILE A 488 -86.07 53.50 -21.25
N ILE A 489 -85.78 54.76 -21.61
CA ILE A 489 -84.43 55.33 -21.47
C ILE A 489 -84.00 55.34 -20.00
N GLN A 490 -84.88 55.81 -19.11
CA GLN A 490 -84.57 55.87 -17.69
C GLN A 490 -84.32 54.47 -17.11
N GLU A 491 -85.20 53.51 -17.39
CA GLU A 491 -85.05 52.12 -16.94
C GLU A 491 -83.75 51.49 -17.46
N ASN A 492 -83.42 51.67 -18.74
CA ASN A 492 -82.17 51.11 -19.30
C ASN A 492 -80.91 51.84 -18.80
N ALA A 493 -80.99 53.14 -18.52
CA ALA A 493 -79.86 53.90 -17.95
C ALA A 493 -79.59 53.52 -16.49
N GLU A 494 -80.65 53.33 -15.69
CA GLU A 494 -80.56 52.83 -14.32
C GLU A 494 -80.02 51.39 -14.29
N GLN A 495 -80.52 50.52 -15.18
CA GLN A 495 -80.00 49.16 -15.34
C GLN A 495 -78.51 49.17 -15.74
N LEU A 496 -78.10 50.01 -16.68
CA LEU A 496 -76.71 50.11 -17.11
C LEU A 496 -75.79 50.58 -15.96
N LEU A 497 -76.21 51.60 -15.20
CA LEU A 497 -75.46 52.09 -14.04
C LEU A 497 -75.27 51.00 -12.99
N ASP A 498 -76.33 50.25 -12.69
CA ASP A 498 -76.28 49.14 -11.76
C ASP A 498 -75.36 48.01 -12.25
N TYR A 499 -75.45 47.62 -13.52
CA TYR A 499 -74.54 46.63 -14.13
C TYR A 499 -73.06 47.07 -14.06
N VAL A 500 -72.76 48.32 -14.42
CA VAL A 500 -71.40 48.86 -14.36
C VAL A 500 -70.87 48.89 -12.93
N ASN A 501 -71.69 49.29 -11.96
CA ASN A 501 -71.30 49.29 -10.55
C ASN A 501 -71.02 47.87 -10.04
N ASN A 502 -71.86 46.90 -10.39
CA ASN A 502 -71.65 45.50 -10.03
C ASN A 502 -70.36 44.92 -10.67
N ILE A 503 -70.05 45.26 -11.92
CA ILE A 503 -68.78 44.86 -12.57
C ILE A 503 -67.57 45.52 -11.90
N LEU A 504 -67.65 46.80 -11.54
CA LEU A 504 -66.58 47.50 -10.84
C LEU A 504 -66.36 46.95 -9.43
N GLU A 505 -67.42 46.58 -8.72
CA GLU A 505 -67.33 45.87 -7.45
C GLU A 505 -66.63 44.52 -7.62
N LEU A 506 -67.06 43.69 -8.58
CA LEU A 506 -66.43 42.41 -8.87
C LEU A 506 -64.95 42.55 -9.26
N SER A 507 -64.60 43.52 -10.10
CA SER A 507 -63.19 43.77 -10.48
C SER A 507 -62.32 44.23 -9.31
N ARG A 508 -62.89 45.02 -8.38
CA ARG A 508 -62.17 45.41 -7.16
C ARG A 508 -62.01 44.22 -6.20
N LEU A 509 -62.96 43.28 -6.18
CA LEU A 509 -62.84 42.03 -5.42
C LEU A 509 -61.73 41.15 -5.98
N GLU A 510 -61.76 40.86 -7.29
CA GLU A 510 -60.76 40.02 -7.96
C GLU A 510 -59.34 40.58 -7.87
N SER A 511 -59.20 41.91 -7.89
CA SER A 511 -57.89 42.57 -7.73
C SER A 511 -57.44 42.73 -6.27
N GLY A 512 -58.23 42.25 -5.29
CA GLY A 512 -57.93 42.33 -3.87
C GLY A 512 -57.93 43.76 -3.31
N LYS A 513 -58.59 44.70 -3.98
CA LYS A 513 -58.57 46.14 -3.64
C LYS A 513 -59.70 46.57 -2.71
N ILE A 514 -60.64 45.69 -2.38
CA ILE A 514 -61.66 45.94 -1.36
C ILE A 514 -61.08 45.67 0.02
N GLN A 515 -61.17 46.66 0.90
CA GLN A 515 -60.91 46.52 2.32
C GLN A 515 -62.25 46.44 3.04
N TYR A 516 -62.53 45.31 3.67
CA TYR A 516 -63.71 45.13 4.50
C TYR A 516 -63.45 45.69 5.89
N GLU A 517 -64.45 46.35 6.47
CA GLU A 517 -64.38 46.85 7.84
C GLU A 517 -64.83 45.72 8.78
N GLN A 518 -63.89 45.09 9.49
CA GLN A 518 -64.23 44.05 10.45
C GLN A 518 -64.89 44.68 11.69
N THR A 519 -66.18 44.42 11.87
CA THR A 519 -66.98 44.95 12.98
C THR A 519 -67.73 43.83 13.69
N GLU A 520 -67.88 43.95 15.02
CA GLU A 520 -68.76 43.08 15.77
C GLU A 520 -70.21 43.48 15.49
N VAL A 521 -70.98 42.55 14.93
CA VAL A 521 -72.38 42.76 14.56
C VAL A 521 -73.24 41.75 15.30
N GLU A 522 -74.25 42.24 16.01
CA GLU A 522 -75.31 41.40 16.59
C GLU A 522 -76.22 40.95 15.44
N ALA A 523 -76.04 39.70 14.99
CA ALA A 523 -76.58 39.19 13.75
C ALA A 523 -78.12 39.12 13.78
N ILE A 524 -78.69 38.68 14.90
CA ILE A 524 -80.14 38.46 15.04
C ILE A 524 -80.90 39.81 15.02
N ALA A 525 -80.37 40.84 15.68
CA ALA A 525 -80.91 42.19 15.68
C ALA A 525 -80.82 42.83 14.29
N LEU A 526 -79.71 42.67 13.57
CA LEU A 526 -79.57 43.15 12.19
C LEU A 526 -80.58 42.44 11.27
N CYS A 527 -80.74 41.12 11.39
CA CYS A 527 -81.73 40.37 10.62
C CYS A 527 -83.16 40.83 10.92
N ARG A 528 -83.52 41.04 12.19
CA ARG A 528 -84.84 41.59 12.59
C ARG A 528 -85.06 43.00 12.06
N GLU A 529 -84.03 43.86 12.10
CA GLU A 529 -84.07 45.22 11.54
C GLU A 529 -84.38 45.19 10.04
N ILE A 530 -83.70 44.34 9.28
CA ILE A 530 -83.88 44.23 7.82
C ILE A 530 -85.23 43.62 7.48
N VAL A 531 -85.66 42.55 8.16
CA VAL A 531 -86.96 41.92 7.96
C VAL A 531 -88.09 42.92 8.26
N GLY A 532 -87.97 43.69 9.36
CA GLY A 532 -88.93 44.73 9.71
C GLY A 532 -88.97 45.86 8.67
N PHE A 533 -87.81 46.27 8.15
CA PHE A 533 -87.72 47.26 7.08
C PHE A 533 -88.39 46.77 5.79
N ILE A 534 -88.10 45.54 5.35
CA ILE A 534 -88.67 44.97 4.11
C ILE A 534 -90.19 44.83 4.25
N ASN A 535 -90.68 44.21 5.33
CA ASN A 535 -92.11 44.03 5.55
C ASN A 535 -92.87 45.37 5.72
N GLY A 536 -92.20 46.45 6.11
CA GLY A 536 -92.78 47.79 6.20
C GLY A 536 -92.88 48.54 4.86
N GLN A 537 -92.18 48.08 3.81
CA GLN A 537 -92.23 48.68 2.46
C GLN A 537 -93.21 47.99 1.51
N VAL A 538 -93.77 46.83 1.89
CA VAL A 538 -94.73 46.10 1.07
C VAL A 538 -96.15 46.59 1.40
N GLU A 539 -96.81 47.25 0.44
CA GLU A 539 -98.22 47.69 0.56
C GLU A 539 -99.24 46.55 0.29
N ASP A 540 -98.78 45.42 -0.26
CA ASP A 540 -99.59 44.27 -0.69
C ASP A 540 -99.54 43.13 0.36
N GLU A 541 -100.66 42.48 0.69
CA GLU A 541 -100.71 41.48 1.78
C GLU A 541 -99.96 40.17 1.45
N ASN A 542 -99.56 39.99 0.19
CA ASN A 542 -99.08 38.72 -0.39
C ASN A 542 -97.56 38.61 -0.58
N ALA A 543 -96.73 39.50 -0.04
CA ALA A 543 -95.27 39.33 -0.08
C ALA A 543 -94.65 39.61 1.31
N LYS A 544 -94.53 38.58 2.15
CA LYS A 544 -94.00 38.72 3.53
C LYS A 544 -92.77 37.86 3.76
N VAL A 545 -91.79 38.41 4.48
CA VAL A 545 -90.61 37.69 4.95
C VAL A 545 -90.87 37.16 6.36
N VAL A 546 -90.75 35.85 6.56
CA VAL A 546 -90.90 35.21 7.88
C VAL A 546 -89.54 34.75 8.38
N LEU A 547 -89.08 35.37 9.47
CA LEU A 547 -87.87 34.95 10.19
C LEU A 547 -88.21 33.85 11.19
N GLN A 548 -87.60 32.68 11.03
CA GLN A 548 -87.65 31.56 11.98
C GLN A 548 -86.25 31.32 12.54
N THR A 549 -86.11 31.47 13.86
CA THR A 549 -84.83 31.19 14.52
C THR A 549 -85.04 30.77 15.97
N ALA A 550 -84.25 29.80 16.42
CA ALA A 550 -84.13 29.42 17.83
C ALA A 550 -83.02 30.20 18.56
N VAL A 551 -82.28 31.06 17.84
CA VAL A 551 -81.15 31.84 18.37
C VAL A 551 -81.66 33.20 18.83
N GLU A 552 -81.57 33.50 20.13
CA GLU A 552 -82.08 34.77 20.68
C GLU A 552 -81.15 35.96 20.39
N SER A 553 -79.83 35.72 20.47
CA SER A 553 -78.76 36.70 20.21
C SER A 553 -77.47 35.98 19.82
N GLN A 554 -76.74 36.51 18.84
CA GLN A 554 -75.44 36.01 18.41
C GLN A 554 -74.61 37.14 17.78
N THR A 555 -73.38 37.34 18.27
CA THR A 555 -72.40 38.26 17.67
C THR A 555 -71.53 37.52 16.67
N ILE A 556 -71.32 38.14 15.50
CA ILE A 556 -70.41 37.70 14.43
C ILE A 556 -69.44 38.83 14.05
N CYS A 557 -68.24 38.48 13.61
CA CYS A 557 -67.28 39.46 13.08
C CYS A 557 -67.43 39.54 11.56
N THR A 558 -67.92 40.68 11.06
CA THR A 558 -68.24 40.88 9.64
C THR A 558 -68.22 42.37 9.30
N ASP A 559 -68.33 42.72 8.02
CA ASP A 559 -68.66 44.09 7.62
C ASP A 559 -70.19 44.29 7.64
N ARG A 560 -70.66 45.16 8.55
CA ARG A 560 -72.10 45.43 8.74
C ARG A 560 -72.78 45.91 7.46
N LYS A 561 -72.14 46.77 6.66
CA LYS A 561 -72.75 47.37 5.47
C LYS A 561 -72.91 46.33 4.37
N TRP A 562 -71.88 45.50 4.18
CA TRP A 562 -71.90 44.43 3.18
C TRP A 562 -72.88 43.32 3.56
N LEU A 563 -72.90 42.89 4.83
CA LEU A 563 -73.87 41.90 5.29
C LEU A 563 -75.31 42.42 5.15
N MET A 564 -75.55 43.69 5.49
CA MET A 564 -76.86 44.31 5.29
C MET A 564 -77.26 44.35 3.81
N SER A 565 -76.32 44.62 2.91
CA SER A 565 -76.56 44.63 1.46
C SER A 565 -76.86 43.23 0.92
N LEU A 566 -76.10 42.22 1.36
CA LEU A 566 -76.32 40.81 1.02
C LEU A 566 -77.72 40.36 1.47
N LEU A 567 -78.06 40.59 2.75
CA LEU A 567 -79.36 40.22 3.31
C LEU A 567 -80.53 40.95 2.63
N ARG A 568 -80.39 42.25 2.34
CA ARG A 568 -81.41 42.99 1.59
C ARG A 568 -81.66 42.42 0.20
N GLY A 569 -80.62 41.94 -0.48
CA GLY A 569 -80.76 41.28 -1.77
C GLY A 569 -81.46 39.92 -1.65
N LEU A 570 -81.01 39.08 -0.72
CA LEU A 570 -81.53 37.72 -0.55
C LEU A 570 -82.99 37.68 -0.08
N LEU A 571 -83.43 38.65 0.72
CA LEU A 571 -84.78 38.65 1.29
C LEU A 571 -85.85 39.26 0.35
N VAL A 572 -85.54 39.39 -0.94
CA VAL A 572 -86.51 39.76 -1.99
C VAL A 572 -87.12 38.50 -2.58
N SER A 573 -88.46 38.49 -2.69
CA SER A 573 -89.20 37.35 -3.26
C SER A 573 -88.91 37.15 -4.75
N GLY A 574 -88.88 35.89 -5.18
CA GLY A 574 -88.79 35.52 -6.59
C GLY A 574 -90.14 35.65 -7.32
N GLU A 575 -90.12 35.71 -8.66
CA GLU A 575 -91.34 35.64 -9.47
C GLU A 575 -92.14 34.36 -9.17
N GLY A 576 -93.38 34.50 -8.69
CA GLY A 576 -94.29 33.38 -8.41
C GLY A 576 -94.27 32.85 -6.97
N GLU A 577 -93.48 33.43 -6.07
CA GLU A 577 -93.51 33.13 -4.64
C GLU A 577 -94.03 34.31 -3.81
N ASP A 578 -95.00 34.03 -2.94
CA ASP A 578 -95.68 35.04 -2.09
C ASP A 578 -95.04 35.14 -0.68
N LEU A 579 -94.06 34.28 -0.37
CA LEU A 579 -93.50 34.18 0.97
C LEU A 579 -92.02 33.77 0.94
N VAL A 580 -91.15 34.59 1.56
CA VAL A 580 -89.72 34.26 1.74
C VAL A 580 -89.51 33.74 3.16
N MET A 581 -89.03 32.51 3.27
CA MET A 581 -88.72 31.89 4.56
C MET A 581 -87.24 32.06 4.89
N PHE A 582 -86.95 32.74 6.00
CA PHE A 582 -85.60 33.00 6.45
C PHE A 582 -85.30 32.27 7.75
N TYR A 583 -84.42 31.27 7.69
CA TYR A 583 -84.00 30.46 8.82
C TYR A 583 -82.61 30.86 9.29
N ILE A 584 -82.44 30.95 10.61
CA ILE A 584 -81.13 31.14 11.24
C ILE A 584 -80.92 30.08 12.30
N GLU A 585 -79.88 29.28 12.10
CA GLU A 585 -79.51 28.16 12.97
C GLU A 585 -78.04 28.25 13.38
N ARG A 586 -77.72 27.74 14.57
CA ARG A 586 -76.36 27.64 15.05
C ARG A 586 -75.84 26.23 14.84
N ASP A 587 -74.73 26.10 14.12
CA ASP A 587 -73.99 24.85 14.00
C ASP A 587 -72.87 24.82 15.05
N GLU A 588 -73.05 24.01 16.10
CA GLU A 588 -72.07 23.87 17.18
C GLU A 588 -70.85 23.02 16.78
N VAL A 589 -70.97 22.17 15.76
CA VAL A 589 -69.87 21.28 15.34
C VAL A 589 -68.81 22.07 14.60
N ASP A 590 -69.25 22.91 13.66
CA ASP A 590 -68.36 23.71 12.82
C ASP A 590 -68.17 25.15 13.35
N SER A 591 -68.81 25.51 14.47
CA SER A 591 -68.78 26.85 15.08
C SER A 591 -69.19 27.96 14.11
N MET A 592 -70.31 27.75 13.42
CA MET A 592 -70.85 28.64 12.39
C MET A 592 -72.29 29.07 12.71
N LEU A 593 -72.65 30.29 12.30
CA LEU A 593 -74.04 30.72 12.18
C LEU A 593 -74.51 30.47 10.74
N VAL A 594 -75.54 29.65 10.57
CA VAL A 594 -76.07 29.23 9.27
C VAL A 594 -77.32 30.03 8.95
N PHE A 595 -77.31 30.67 7.78
CA PHE A 595 -78.43 31.43 7.23
C PHE A 595 -78.98 30.70 6.02
N ARG A 596 -80.25 30.31 6.07
CA ARG A 596 -80.95 29.65 4.96
C ARG A 596 -82.14 30.50 4.53
N VAL A 597 -82.13 30.94 3.28
CA VAL A 597 -83.20 31.73 2.67
C VAL A 597 -83.86 30.90 1.58
N VAL A 598 -85.14 30.60 1.74
CA VAL A 598 -85.96 29.83 0.79
C VAL A 598 -86.94 30.80 0.11
N GLY A 599 -87.08 30.66 -1.21
CA GLY A 599 -87.98 31.49 -2.02
C GLY A 599 -87.37 32.80 -2.51
N THR A 600 -86.05 32.91 -2.48
CA THR A 600 -85.32 34.10 -2.93
C THR A 600 -85.19 34.17 -4.44
N LEU A 601 -85.29 35.38 -5.00
CA LEU A 601 -84.96 35.67 -6.40
C LEU A 601 -83.56 35.17 -6.79
N PHE A 602 -82.63 35.10 -5.84
CA PHE A 602 -81.23 34.73 -6.06
C PHE A 602 -80.98 33.23 -6.32
N ALA A 603 -82.02 32.39 -6.21
CA ALA A 603 -81.94 30.95 -6.42
C ALA A 603 -82.88 30.42 -7.54
N GLN A 604 -83.49 31.29 -8.36
CA GLN A 604 -84.40 30.87 -9.43
C GLN A 604 -83.71 30.23 -10.64
N GLU A 605 -84.39 29.27 -11.27
CA GLU A 605 -83.87 28.40 -12.35
C GLU A 605 -83.68 29.11 -13.71
N ASN A 606 -84.38 30.22 -13.95
CA ASN A 606 -84.21 31.04 -15.15
C ASN A 606 -83.02 32.01 -15.02
N VAL A 607 -81.81 31.44 -14.98
CA VAL A 607 -80.51 32.14 -14.93
C VAL A 607 -80.20 32.80 -16.28
N LYS A 608 -81.06 33.72 -16.73
CA LYS A 608 -80.76 34.64 -17.83
C LYS A 608 -80.49 36.06 -17.34
N ASP A 609 -80.91 36.39 -16.13
CA ASP A 609 -80.55 37.67 -15.53
C ASP A 609 -79.15 37.61 -14.94
N LYS A 610 -78.18 38.00 -15.77
CA LYS A 610 -76.75 37.99 -15.45
C LYS A 610 -76.41 38.89 -14.25
N LYS A 611 -77.29 39.83 -13.88
CA LYS A 611 -77.17 40.64 -12.66
C LYS A 611 -77.17 39.79 -11.40
N ILE A 612 -78.06 38.79 -11.34
CA ILE A 612 -78.18 37.88 -10.19
C ILE A 612 -76.91 37.01 -10.08
N LEU A 613 -76.37 36.56 -11.21
CA LEU A 613 -75.15 35.76 -11.25
C LEU A 613 -73.93 36.54 -10.73
N ILE A 614 -73.74 37.79 -11.22
CA ILE A 614 -72.68 38.66 -10.73
C ILE A 614 -72.83 38.94 -9.24
N ARG A 615 -74.06 39.17 -8.76
CA ARG A 615 -74.31 39.45 -7.35
C ARG A 615 -74.10 38.23 -6.46
N ASN A 616 -74.42 37.02 -6.94
CA ASN A 616 -74.08 35.77 -6.26
C ASN A 616 -72.55 35.61 -6.15
N GLU A 617 -71.78 35.90 -7.20
CA GLU A 617 -70.31 35.87 -7.13
C GLU A 617 -69.75 36.87 -6.13
N ILE A 618 -70.26 38.11 -6.13
CA ILE A 618 -69.90 39.13 -5.14
C ILE A 618 -70.14 38.63 -3.71
N ASN A 619 -71.31 38.01 -3.46
CA ASN A 619 -71.68 37.45 -2.16
C ASN A 619 -70.76 36.28 -1.76
N ILE A 620 -70.42 35.39 -2.70
CA ILE A 620 -69.49 34.27 -2.46
C ILE A 620 -68.13 34.79 -2.02
N HIS A 621 -67.60 35.80 -2.69
CA HIS A 621 -66.31 36.41 -2.33
C HIS A 621 -66.34 37.07 -0.95
N PHE A 622 -67.41 37.82 -0.65
CA PHE A 622 -67.60 38.45 0.66
C PHE A 622 -67.66 37.41 1.79
N ILE A 623 -68.49 36.38 1.66
CA ILE A 623 -68.65 35.35 2.70
C ILE A 623 -67.37 34.53 2.88
N ARG A 624 -66.68 34.17 1.79
CA ARG A 624 -65.39 33.46 1.86
C ARG A 624 -64.28 34.28 2.51
N TYR A 625 -64.27 35.61 2.33
CA TYR A 625 -63.29 36.48 2.99
C TYR A 625 -63.37 36.37 4.52
N PHE A 626 -64.58 36.23 5.05
CA PHE A 626 -64.83 36.04 6.48
C PHE A 626 -64.79 34.57 6.92
N GLY A 627 -64.36 33.63 6.07
CA GLY A 627 -64.20 32.21 6.41
C GLY A 627 -65.48 31.37 6.33
N GLY A 628 -66.56 31.91 5.77
CA GLY A 628 -67.83 31.21 5.57
C GLY A 628 -67.97 30.54 4.21
N THR A 629 -69.10 29.87 4.01
CA THR A 629 -69.54 29.24 2.76
C THR A 629 -70.81 29.90 2.24
N TYR A 630 -70.98 29.96 0.91
CA TYR A 630 -72.19 30.45 0.25
C TYR A 630 -72.54 29.48 -0.87
N THR A 631 -73.74 28.92 -0.85
CA THR A 631 -74.22 27.91 -1.79
C THR A 631 -75.62 28.28 -2.28
N VAL A 632 -75.82 28.20 -3.58
CA VAL A 632 -77.11 28.41 -4.25
C VAL A 632 -77.61 27.06 -4.72
N ASN A 633 -78.77 26.64 -4.23
CA ASN A 633 -79.40 25.36 -4.55
C ASN A 633 -80.74 25.62 -5.23
N VAL A 634 -80.83 25.25 -6.51
CA VAL A 634 -82.00 25.54 -7.36
C VAL A 634 -83.06 24.44 -7.26
N GLU A 635 -82.65 23.19 -6.98
CA GLU A 635 -83.52 22.02 -6.87
C GLU A 635 -83.48 21.48 -5.43
N THR A 636 -84.30 22.03 -4.53
CA THR A 636 -84.52 21.43 -3.19
C THR A 636 -86.01 21.14 -2.98
N ASP A 637 -86.32 20.13 -2.16
CA ASP A 637 -87.70 19.71 -1.87
C ASP A 637 -88.55 20.86 -1.26
N ASP A 638 -87.91 21.88 -0.69
CA ASP A 638 -88.52 23.06 -0.06
C ASP A 638 -88.59 24.29 -0.98
N GLY A 639 -88.05 24.23 -2.20
CA GLY A 639 -87.96 25.36 -3.15
C GLY A 639 -86.54 25.95 -3.34
N PRO A 640 -86.36 26.96 -4.22
CA PRO A 640 -85.07 27.57 -4.50
C PRO A 640 -84.46 28.20 -3.24
N THR A 641 -83.25 27.78 -2.89
CA THR A 641 -82.64 28.07 -1.58
C THR A 641 -81.22 28.64 -1.72
N VAL A 642 -80.92 29.72 -1.00
CA VAL A 642 -79.55 30.17 -0.73
C VAL A 642 -79.18 29.84 0.70
N VAL A 643 -78.05 29.18 0.90
CA VAL A 643 -77.48 28.92 2.22
C VAL A 643 -76.12 29.60 2.32
N PHE A 644 -75.91 30.39 3.36
CA PHE A 644 -74.59 30.91 3.67
C PHE A 644 -74.26 30.82 5.16
N THR A 645 -72.98 30.78 5.48
CA THR A 645 -72.48 30.62 6.85
C THR A 645 -71.56 31.77 7.23
N CYS A 646 -71.54 32.12 8.51
CA CYS A 646 -70.59 33.07 9.08
C CYS A 646 -69.96 32.45 10.33
N PRO A 647 -68.63 32.51 10.52
CA PRO A 647 -68.00 32.00 11.74
C PRO A 647 -68.47 32.74 12.97
N LEU A 648 -68.66 31.98 14.05
CA LEU A 648 -68.92 32.55 15.37
C LEU A 648 -67.62 33.18 15.91
N VAL A 649 -67.75 34.27 16.66
CA VAL A 649 -66.64 34.82 17.41
C VAL A 649 -66.44 33.95 18.65
N ASP A 650 -65.41 33.10 18.64
CA ASP A 650 -64.94 32.44 19.86
C ASP A 650 -64.41 33.52 20.81
N PHE A 651 -65.05 33.67 21.98
CA PHE A 651 -64.51 34.48 23.08
C PHE A 651 -63.52 33.68 23.91
#